data_AF-A0AAD9E482-F1
#
_entry.id   AF-A0AAD9E482-F1
#
_cell.length_a   1.000
_cell.length_b   1.000
_cell.length_c   1.000
_cell.angle_alpha   90.00
_cell.angle_beta   90.00
_cell.angle_gamma   90.00
#
_symmetry.space_group_name_H-M   'P 1'
#
loop_
_entity.id
_entity.type
_entity.pdbx_description
1 polymer ?
#
loop_
_entity_poly.entity_id
_entity_poly.type
_entity_poly.pdbx_seq_one_letter_code
_entity_poly.pdbx_strand_id
1 'polypeptide(L)'
;MSYAEKPEDITQEEWMEKLNNVHVQRADMNRLIMNYLVTEGFKEAAEKFRLESGIEPSVDLDSLDERIKIREMILKGQIQEAIALINSLHPELLDTNRYLYFHLQQQHLIELIRLRETEAALEFAQTQLAEQGEESRECLSEMERTLALLAFDNPEESPFGDLLNMMQRQKVWSEVNQAVLDYENRESTPKLAKLLKLLLWAQNELDQKKVKYPKMTDLSKGTIEEPKPVARVWTVVLLLGTCLLYCARVAMPICAVSMAERFGWSKRESGIVLGSFFWGYCFTQVLGGYISDRVGGEKVLLLSAAAWGAMTAFTPILAHFCSRPIISLTVSRFLMGLMQGMHYPSLASLCSQKVVESERGFLMSTIGSGSYLGTLVIGGVGSVMLDLYGWESVFYVSGLLSVLWAYCMWKYLLKGEGPIITLESLGSSATQSKLSRRNWLRLFRQPAVCAVIITHLCTSSTFFTLLSWLPTFFKDTFPDSKGWMFNVIPWFVAIPFSLFSGCLSDHLISQGYDTASVRKLMQFFSMGVSGVFTLCLCGTTTFPMAVAFVSAMMGLTTFSHSGVSVNVQDLAPSCAGALFGVMNTCGAFTVCDCVCRVGVIMVYFSGYLIEATGSWASVFTLITMVNLMGLGTFLVFAEARRVDIEATKGHHHSVHL
;
A
#
# COMPACT_ATOMS: atom_id res chain seq x y z
N MET A 1 -9.02 -15.99 32.32
CA MET A 1 -8.31 -14.81 31.77
C MET A 1 -9.08 -14.39 30.53
N SER A 2 -9.46 -13.11 30.50
CA SER A 2 -10.43 -12.48 29.60
C SER A 2 -10.17 -12.79 28.12
N TYR A 3 -11.23 -13.26 27.43
CA TYR A 3 -11.32 -13.29 25.98
C TYR A 3 -11.20 -11.85 25.48
N ALA A 4 -10.17 -11.56 24.69
CA ALA A 4 -10.18 -10.37 23.85
C ALA A 4 -11.15 -10.65 22.71
N GLU A 5 -12.41 -10.23 22.87
CA GLU A 5 -13.36 -10.12 21.77
C GLU A 5 -12.69 -9.32 20.64
N LYS A 6 -12.78 -9.84 19.41
CA LYS A 6 -12.41 -9.06 18.23
C LYS A 6 -13.22 -7.76 18.28
N PRO A 7 -12.61 -6.57 18.09
CA PRO A 7 -13.40 -5.36 17.96
C PRO A 7 -14.33 -5.53 16.76
N GLU A 8 -15.64 -5.48 17.01
CA GLU A 8 -16.65 -5.46 15.96
C GLU A 8 -16.43 -4.21 15.11
N ASP A 9 -16.18 -4.40 13.81
CA ASP A 9 -16.03 -3.31 12.86
C ASP A 9 -17.42 -2.66 12.65
N ILE A 10 -17.69 -1.50 13.26
CA ILE A 10 -18.96 -0.78 13.10
C ILE A 10 -18.97 -0.10 11.72
N THR A 11 -19.96 -0.43 10.90
CA THR A 11 -20.15 0.18 9.57
C THR A 11 -20.70 1.61 9.68
N GLN A 12 -20.53 2.44 8.64
CA GLN A 12 -21.09 3.80 8.64
C GLN A 12 -22.61 3.79 8.82
N GLU A 13 -23.31 2.84 8.20
CA GLU A 13 -24.78 2.73 8.30
C GLU A 13 -25.20 2.44 9.75
N GLU A 14 -24.55 1.48 10.41
CA GLU A 14 -24.84 1.13 11.79
C GLU A 14 -24.44 2.25 12.76
N TRP A 15 -23.36 2.97 12.47
CA TRP A 15 -22.94 4.16 13.21
C TRP A 15 -23.95 5.29 13.09
N MET A 16 -24.44 5.56 11.88
CA MET A 16 -25.45 6.58 11.62
C MET A 16 -26.81 6.19 12.20
N GLU A 17 -27.17 4.91 12.20
CA GLU A 17 -28.36 4.39 12.87
C GLU A 17 -28.26 4.61 14.40
N LYS A 18 -27.13 4.24 15.00
CA LYS A 18 -26.85 4.52 16.42
C LYS A 18 -26.91 6.01 16.73
N LEU A 19 -26.34 6.86 15.86
CA LEU A 19 -26.37 8.31 16.02
C LEU A 19 -27.80 8.87 15.92
N ASN A 20 -28.59 8.40 14.94
CA ASN A 20 -29.99 8.81 14.75
C ASN A 20 -30.88 8.36 15.92
N ASN A 21 -30.53 7.26 16.59
CA ASN A 21 -31.22 6.78 17.78
C ASN A 21 -30.90 7.59 19.04
N VAL A 22 -29.87 8.44 19.05
CA VAL A 22 -29.57 9.34 20.17
C VAL A 22 -30.55 10.53 20.12
N HIS A 23 -31.57 10.50 20.98
CA HIS A 23 -32.52 11.59 21.10
C HIS A 23 -31.95 12.71 21.98
N VAL A 24 -31.54 13.82 21.36
CA VAL A 24 -31.15 15.05 22.08
C VAL A 24 -32.34 15.99 22.15
N GLN A 25 -32.75 16.36 23.37
CA GLN A 25 -33.86 17.31 23.53
C GLN A 25 -33.46 18.70 23.04
N ARG A 26 -34.38 19.39 22.36
CA ARG A 26 -34.16 20.77 21.88
C ARG A 26 -33.81 21.73 23.03
N ALA A 27 -34.36 21.51 24.22
CA ALA A 27 -34.04 22.29 25.41
C ALA A 27 -32.55 22.20 25.79
N ASP A 28 -31.93 21.03 25.67
CA ASP A 28 -30.52 20.84 26.01
C ASP A 28 -29.60 21.46 24.96
N MET A 29 -29.96 21.37 23.67
CA MET A 29 -29.25 22.10 22.61
C MET A 29 -29.31 23.62 22.84
N ASN A 30 -30.48 24.14 23.19
CA ASN A 30 -30.65 25.57 23.47
C ASN A 30 -29.85 25.99 24.72
N ARG A 31 -29.78 25.16 25.77
CA ARG A 31 -28.91 25.43 26.93
C ARG A 31 -27.43 25.46 26.56
N LEU A 32 -26.99 24.59 25.65
CA LEU A 32 -25.62 24.55 25.17
C LEU A 32 -25.26 25.83 24.40
N ILE A 33 -26.16 26.28 23.52
CA ILE A 33 -26.01 27.53 22.76
C ILE A 33 -25.99 28.72 23.72
N MET A 34 -26.94 28.78 24.67
CA MET A 34 -26.99 29.84 25.68
C MET A 34 -25.70 29.90 26.51
N ASN A 35 -25.18 28.75 26.96
CA ASN A 35 -23.91 28.67 27.68
C ASN A 35 -22.77 29.23 26.83
N TYR A 36 -22.67 28.86 25.55
CA TYR A 36 -21.64 29.40 24.67
C TYR A 36 -21.72 30.92 24.52
N LEU A 37 -22.92 31.46 24.28
CA LEU A 37 -23.11 32.91 24.10
C LEU A 37 -22.74 33.69 25.36
N VAL A 38 -23.09 33.20 26.55
CA VAL A 38 -22.78 33.84 27.83
C VAL A 38 -21.29 33.71 28.20
N THR A 39 -20.70 32.54 27.99
CA THR A 39 -19.28 32.29 28.31
C THR A 39 -18.36 33.12 27.39
N GLU A 40 -18.64 33.22 26.09
CA GLU A 40 -17.85 34.00 25.13
C GLU A 40 -18.17 35.51 25.11
N GLY A 41 -19.16 35.96 25.87
CA GLY A 41 -19.45 37.39 26.01
C GLY A 41 -20.33 37.98 24.88
N PHE A 42 -21.18 37.19 24.23
CA PHE A 42 -22.09 37.66 23.17
C PHE A 42 -23.45 38.10 23.72
N LYS A 43 -23.50 39.24 24.44
CA LYS A 43 -24.71 39.75 25.13
C LYS A 43 -25.94 39.91 24.22
N GLU A 44 -25.82 40.67 23.13
CA GLU A 44 -26.97 40.92 22.23
C GLU A 44 -27.56 39.64 21.62
N ALA A 45 -26.67 38.69 21.28
CA ALA A 45 -27.09 37.40 20.74
C ALA A 45 -27.76 36.56 21.83
N ALA A 46 -27.24 36.56 23.07
CA ALA A 46 -27.85 35.87 24.21
C ALA A 46 -29.24 36.44 24.54
N GLU A 47 -29.43 37.75 24.50
CA GLU A 47 -30.73 38.41 24.74
C GLU A 47 -31.78 38.02 23.70
N LYS A 48 -31.43 38.12 22.41
CA LYS A 48 -32.31 37.70 21.32
C LYS A 48 -32.63 36.21 21.41
N PHE A 49 -31.62 35.39 21.69
CA PHE A 49 -31.77 33.95 21.85
C PHE A 49 -32.63 33.59 23.06
N ARG A 50 -32.55 34.34 24.17
CA ARG A 50 -33.42 34.19 25.35
C ARG A 50 -34.89 34.41 24.98
N LEU A 51 -35.18 35.48 24.23
CA LEU A 51 -36.56 35.79 23.80
C LEU A 51 -37.15 34.71 22.90
N GLU A 52 -36.34 34.13 22.02
CA GLU A 52 -36.78 33.10 21.08
C GLU A 52 -36.88 31.69 21.70
N SER A 53 -35.90 31.33 22.54
CA SER A 53 -35.79 29.98 23.12
C SER A 53 -36.53 29.81 24.45
N GLY A 54 -36.86 30.91 25.15
CA GLY A 54 -37.45 30.91 26.48
C GLY A 54 -36.53 30.40 27.60
N ILE A 55 -35.23 30.24 27.33
CA ILE A 55 -34.25 29.76 28.31
C ILE A 55 -33.58 30.94 29.02
N GLU A 56 -33.60 30.93 30.34
CA GLU A 56 -32.90 31.93 31.14
C GLU A 56 -31.38 31.66 31.18
N PRO A 57 -30.55 32.70 31.03
CA PRO A 57 -29.10 32.57 31.18
C PRO A 57 -28.73 32.25 32.62
N SER A 58 -27.64 31.50 32.81
CA SER A 58 -27.14 31.14 34.15
C SER A 58 -26.50 32.30 34.92
N VAL A 59 -26.27 33.41 34.25
CA VAL A 59 -25.61 34.61 34.79
C VAL A 59 -26.40 35.83 34.33
N ASP A 60 -26.40 36.86 35.15
CA ASP A 60 -26.94 38.17 34.77
C ASP A 60 -26.19 38.75 33.56
N LEU A 61 -26.94 39.18 32.56
CA LEU A 61 -26.39 39.62 31.28
C LEU A 61 -25.67 40.97 31.39
N ASP A 62 -25.98 41.77 32.42
CA ASP A 62 -25.32 43.06 32.64
C ASP A 62 -23.88 42.89 33.14
N SER A 63 -23.56 41.76 33.78
CA SER A 63 -22.18 41.42 34.14
C SER A 63 -21.26 41.14 32.93
N LEU A 64 -21.83 41.03 31.72
CA LEU A 64 -21.06 40.84 30.49
C LEU A 64 -20.46 42.16 29.97
N ASP A 65 -20.98 43.32 30.40
CA ASP A 65 -20.62 44.62 29.82
C ASP A 65 -19.14 44.98 30.03
N GLU A 66 -18.58 44.62 31.19
CA GLU A 66 -17.16 44.81 31.50
C GLU A 66 -16.27 43.95 30.59
N ARG A 67 -16.64 42.68 30.40
CA ARG A 67 -15.93 41.74 29.51
C ARG A 67 -16.04 42.16 28.04
N ILE A 68 -17.18 42.69 27.62
CA ILE A 68 -17.37 43.21 26.25
C ILE A 68 -16.47 44.42 25.99
N LYS A 69 -16.32 45.33 26.97
CA LYS A 69 -15.39 46.47 26.84
C LYS A 69 -13.95 46.02 26.66
N ILE A 70 -13.49 45.04 27.46
CA ILE A 70 -12.14 44.47 27.32
C ILE A 70 -11.97 43.84 25.93
N ARG A 71 -12.95 43.05 25.48
CA ARG A 71 -12.97 42.44 24.15
C ARG A 71 -12.84 43.49 23.05
N GLU A 72 -13.65 44.54 23.09
CA GLU A 72 -13.61 45.59 22.10
C GLU A 72 -12.25 46.29 22.03
N MET A 73 -11.64 46.58 23.18
CA MET A 73 -10.31 47.20 23.22
C MET A 73 -9.25 46.29 22.58
N ILE A 74 -9.26 44.98 22.90
CA ILE A 74 -8.33 44.01 22.31
C ILE A 74 -8.54 43.87 20.80
N LEU A 75 -9.80 43.77 20.35
CA LEU A 75 -10.12 43.64 18.93
C LEU A 75 -9.80 44.91 18.13
N LYS A 76 -9.91 46.11 18.75
CA LYS A 76 -9.50 47.39 18.16
C LYS A 76 -7.97 47.58 18.16
N GLY A 77 -7.22 46.77 18.91
CA GLY A 77 -5.76 46.87 19.05
C GLY A 77 -5.29 47.83 20.16
N GLN A 78 -6.20 48.32 21.00
CA GLN A 78 -5.91 49.20 22.14
C GLN A 78 -5.45 48.38 23.36
N ILE A 79 -4.33 47.66 23.22
CA ILE A 79 -3.91 46.66 24.21
C ILE A 79 -3.51 47.28 25.56
N GLN A 80 -2.84 48.44 25.56
CA GLN A 80 -2.44 49.11 26.80
C GLN A 80 -3.65 49.59 27.61
N GLU A 81 -4.68 50.12 26.94
CA GLU A 81 -5.95 50.48 27.58
C GLU A 81 -6.66 49.23 28.12
N ALA A 82 -6.62 48.11 27.38
CA ALA A 82 -7.17 46.84 27.84
C ALA A 82 -6.46 46.33 29.10
N ILE A 83 -5.13 46.40 29.17
CA ILE A 83 -4.34 46.01 30.36
C ILE A 83 -4.71 46.88 31.56
N ALA A 84 -4.81 48.20 31.38
CA ALA A 84 -5.20 49.11 32.44
C ALA A 84 -6.62 48.82 32.95
N LEU A 85 -7.55 48.53 32.03
CA LEU A 85 -8.93 48.14 32.37
C LEU A 85 -8.96 46.80 33.12
N ILE A 86 -8.22 45.79 32.66
CA ILE A 86 -8.11 44.48 33.34
C ILE A 86 -7.58 44.65 34.76
N ASN A 87 -6.51 45.41 34.96
CA ASN A 87 -5.94 45.65 36.30
C ASN A 87 -6.90 46.44 37.21
N SER A 88 -7.76 47.30 36.64
CA SER A 88 -8.76 48.03 37.41
C SER A 88 -9.93 47.16 37.87
N LEU A 89 -10.33 46.18 37.06
CA LEU A 89 -11.48 45.30 37.31
C LEU A 89 -11.09 44.04 38.10
N HIS A 90 -9.92 43.48 37.81
CA HIS A 90 -9.37 42.27 38.42
C HIS A 90 -7.94 42.52 38.90
N PRO A 91 -7.76 43.16 40.07
CA PRO A 91 -6.44 43.34 40.68
C PRO A 91 -5.77 41.98 40.86
N GLU A 92 -4.47 41.87 40.58
CA GLU A 92 -3.64 40.64 40.70
C GLU A 92 -3.82 39.56 39.61
N LEU A 93 -4.77 39.70 38.66
CA LEU A 93 -4.97 38.70 37.60
C LEU A 93 -3.71 38.53 36.74
N LEU A 94 -3.16 39.65 36.26
CA LEU A 94 -1.99 39.66 35.39
C LEU A 94 -0.69 39.35 36.17
N ASP A 95 -0.65 39.66 37.46
CA ASP A 95 0.48 39.32 38.34
C ASP A 95 0.55 37.82 38.60
N THR A 96 -0.62 37.18 38.75
CA THR A 96 -0.74 35.73 38.98
C THR A 96 -0.47 34.94 37.69
N ASN A 97 -0.96 35.44 36.55
CA ASN A 97 -0.82 34.79 35.25
C ASN A 97 0.20 35.52 34.35
N ARG A 98 1.49 35.31 34.65
CA ARG A 98 2.62 35.90 33.89
C ARG A 98 2.57 35.56 32.40
N TYR A 99 2.08 34.38 32.04
CA TYR A 99 1.96 33.94 30.64
C TYR A 99 0.89 34.73 29.89
N LEU A 100 -0.26 35.00 30.51
CA LEU A 100 -1.28 35.87 29.91
C LEU A 100 -0.78 37.30 29.71
N TYR A 101 -0.05 37.82 30.70
CA TYR A 101 0.57 39.14 30.58
C TYR A 101 1.55 39.20 29.40
N PHE A 102 2.38 38.16 29.22
CA PHE A 102 3.25 38.02 28.05
C PHE A 102 2.47 38.10 26.74
N HIS A 103 1.38 37.32 26.58
CA HIS A 103 0.58 37.29 25.35
C HIS A 103 -0.08 38.63 25.04
N LEU A 104 -0.50 39.38 26.05
CA LEU A 104 -0.99 40.76 25.89
C LEU A 104 0.13 41.68 25.40
N GLN A 105 1.32 41.63 26.01
CA GLN A 105 2.45 42.46 25.57
C GLN A 105 2.97 42.05 24.17
N GLN A 106 2.95 40.76 23.84
CA GLN A 106 3.25 40.25 22.51
C GLN A 106 2.24 40.79 21.49
N GLN A 107 0.94 40.81 21.82
CA GLN A 107 -0.07 41.40 20.94
C GLN A 107 0.17 42.89 20.73
N HIS A 108 0.58 43.63 21.77
CA HIS A 108 0.94 45.04 21.62
C HIS A 108 2.14 45.23 20.68
N LEU A 109 3.18 44.39 20.79
CA LEU A 109 4.31 44.38 19.87
C LEU A 109 3.85 44.12 18.42
N ILE A 110 2.92 43.18 18.20
CA ILE A 110 2.34 42.90 16.88
C ILE A 110 1.61 44.14 16.33
N GLU A 111 0.94 44.93 17.18
CA GLU A 111 0.30 46.18 16.75
C GLU A 111 1.32 47.26 16.38
N LEU A 112 2.44 47.40 17.10
CA LEU A 112 3.52 48.32 16.72
C LEU A 112 4.14 47.95 15.37
N ILE A 113 4.34 46.66 15.11
CA ILE A 113 4.80 46.14 13.82
C ILE A 113 3.79 46.45 12.72
N ARG A 114 2.49 46.33 13.00
CA ARG A 114 1.41 46.66 12.05
C ARG A 114 1.38 48.15 11.70
N LEU A 115 1.67 49.02 12.66
CA LEU A 115 1.78 50.48 12.45
C LEU A 115 3.10 50.90 11.76
N ARG A 116 4.01 49.94 11.49
CA ARG A 116 5.35 50.17 10.94
C ARG A 116 6.26 51.03 11.84
N GLU A 117 6.00 51.03 13.14
CA GLU A 117 6.83 51.71 14.14
C GLU A 117 7.95 50.79 14.62
N THR A 118 8.93 50.53 13.76
CA THR A 118 9.99 49.52 14.01
C THR A 118 10.91 49.88 15.17
N GLU A 119 11.25 51.16 15.34
CA GLU A 119 12.08 51.64 16.45
C GLU A 119 11.38 51.43 17.80
N ALA A 120 10.11 51.83 17.90
CA ALA A 120 9.30 51.65 19.10
C ALA A 120 9.08 50.16 19.41
N ALA A 121 8.86 49.32 18.39
CA ALA A 121 8.73 47.88 18.53
C ALA A 121 10.01 47.22 19.10
N LEU A 122 11.19 47.64 18.62
CA LEU A 122 12.48 47.13 19.10
C LEU A 122 12.77 47.58 20.53
N GLU A 123 12.53 48.85 20.85
CA GLU A 123 12.70 49.38 22.21
C GLU A 123 11.75 48.66 23.19
N PHE A 124 10.50 48.47 22.80
CA PHE A 124 9.51 47.75 23.60
C PHE A 124 9.90 46.29 23.84
N ALA A 125 10.36 45.58 22.80
CA ALA A 125 10.81 44.20 22.94
C ALA A 125 12.02 44.06 23.88
N GLN A 126 12.98 44.98 23.79
CA GLN A 126 14.17 44.98 24.66
C GLN A 126 13.84 45.30 26.12
N THR A 127 12.91 46.22 26.36
CA THR A 127 12.63 46.71 27.72
C THR A 127 11.62 45.85 28.48
N GLN A 128 10.60 45.30 27.80
CA GLN A 128 9.46 44.63 28.46
C GLN A 128 9.40 43.11 28.23
N LEU A 129 9.93 42.61 27.10
CA LEU A 129 9.77 41.19 26.72
C LEU A 129 11.06 40.37 26.91
N ALA A 130 12.23 41.01 26.97
CA ALA A 130 13.52 40.33 27.08
C ALA A 130 13.64 39.44 28.33
N GLU A 131 13.25 39.95 29.50
CA GLU A 131 13.32 39.21 30.77
C GLU A 131 12.43 37.95 30.74
N GLN A 132 11.24 38.04 30.15
CA GLN A 132 10.31 36.91 30.07
C GLN A 132 10.72 35.84 29.04
N GLY A 133 11.43 36.23 27.99
CA GLY A 133 12.02 35.31 27.03
C GLY A 133 13.16 34.48 27.62
N GLU A 134 13.90 35.02 28.60
CA GLU A 134 14.95 34.28 29.30
C GLU A 134 14.39 33.25 30.30
N GLU A 135 13.25 33.56 30.94
CA GLU A 135 12.61 32.68 31.92
C GLU A 135 11.91 31.46 31.31
N SER A 136 11.31 31.59 30.11
CA SER A 136 10.51 30.53 29.48
C SER A 136 10.89 30.30 28.02
N ARG A 137 11.24 29.04 27.71
CA ARG A 137 11.57 28.60 26.35
C ARG A 137 10.39 28.72 25.37
N GLU A 138 9.16 28.58 25.86
CA GLU A 138 7.95 28.73 25.04
C GLU A 138 7.75 30.21 24.65
N CYS A 139 7.90 31.12 25.61
CA CYS A 139 7.84 32.57 25.37
C CYS A 139 8.94 33.04 24.41
N LEU A 140 10.17 32.50 24.56
CA LEU A 140 11.28 32.78 23.63
C LEU A 140 10.90 32.44 22.19
N SER A 141 10.33 31.25 21.96
CA SER A 141 9.98 30.79 20.61
C SER A 141 8.89 31.65 19.96
N GLU A 142 7.89 32.08 20.73
CA GLU A 142 6.83 32.97 20.25
C GLU A 142 7.37 34.39 19.98
N MET A 143 8.28 34.89 20.82
CA MET A 143 8.97 36.17 20.63
C MET A 143 9.85 36.17 19.37
N GLU A 144 10.63 35.11 19.13
CA GLU A 144 11.44 34.95 17.91
C GLU A 144 10.57 34.99 16.65
N ARG A 145 9.41 34.33 16.67
CA ARG A 145 8.44 34.35 15.56
C ARG A 145 7.89 35.75 15.32
N THR A 146 7.54 36.49 16.37
CA THR A 146 7.05 37.87 16.24
C THR A 146 8.13 38.82 15.73
N LEU A 147 9.37 38.71 16.24
CA LEU A 147 10.48 39.56 15.81
C LEU A 147 10.94 39.25 14.38
N ALA A 148 10.76 38.01 13.91
CA ALA A 148 11.04 37.65 12.53
C ALA A 148 10.22 38.46 11.52
N LEU A 149 9.06 39.00 11.91
CA LEU A 149 8.26 39.92 11.08
C LEU A 149 9.01 41.20 10.70
N LEU A 150 9.91 41.67 11.58
CA LEU A 150 10.72 42.87 11.35
C LEU A 150 11.82 42.67 10.30
N ALA A 151 12.15 41.42 9.95
CA ALA A 151 13.17 41.11 8.96
C ALA A 151 12.67 41.27 7.51
N PHE A 152 11.39 41.51 7.30
CA PHE A 152 10.76 41.63 5.99
C PHE A 152 10.26 43.06 5.74
N ASP A 153 10.51 43.59 4.53
CA ASP A 153 10.01 44.90 4.12
C ASP A 153 8.47 44.98 4.12
N ASN A 154 7.81 43.84 3.84
CA ASN A 154 6.37 43.63 3.96
C ASN A 154 6.09 42.52 4.99
N PRO A 155 5.70 42.86 6.23
CA PRO A 155 5.43 41.87 7.28
C PRO A 155 4.33 40.84 6.93
N GLU A 156 3.35 41.21 6.10
CA GLU A 156 2.24 40.34 5.68
C GLU A 156 2.66 39.21 4.73
N GLU A 157 3.72 39.40 3.95
CA GLU A 157 4.25 38.40 3.01
C GLU A 157 5.22 37.41 3.68
N SER A 158 5.48 37.61 4.97
CA SER A 158 6.39 36.77 5.73
C SER A 158 5.77 35.38 6.01
N PRO A 159 6.61 34.36 6.28
CA PRO A 159 6.14 33.05 6.74
C PRO A 159 5.30 33.08 8.03
N PHE A 160 5.33 34.21 8.76
CA PHE A 160 4.61 34.44 10.02
C PHE A 160 3.54 35.53 9.91
N GLY A 161 3.14 35.90 8.68
CA GLY A 161 2.12 36.92 8.44
C GLY A 161 0.74 36.59 9.03
N ASP A 162 0.51 35.33 9.42
CA ASP A 162 -0.66 34.86 10.15
C ASP A 162 -0.84 35.55 11.51
N LEU A 163 0.26 35.95 12.17
CA LEU A 163 0.23 36.71 13.43
C LEU A 163 -0.42 38.10 13.26
N LEU A 164 -0.40 38.68 12.06
CA LEU A 164 -1.03 39.96 11.76
C LEU A 164 -2.52 39.83 11.46
N ASN A 165 -3.06 38.61 11.39
CA ASN A 165 -4.48 38.40 11.12
C ASN A 165 -5.36 38.75 12.34
N MET A 166 -6.62 39.10 12.10
CA MET A 166 -7.64 39.31 13.13
C MET A 166 -7.83 38.09 14.05
N MET A 167 -7.55 36.87 13.55
CA MET A 167 -7.61 35.65 14.36
C MET A 167 -6.66 35.67 15.56
N GLN A 168 -5.49 36.31 15.45
CA GLN A 168 -4.57 36.42 16.57
C GLN A 168 -5.16 37.27 17.70
N ARG A 169 -5.80 38.41 17.38
CA ARG A 169 -6.52 39.23 18.37
C ARG A 169 -7.65 38.47 19.05
N GLN A 170 -8.36 37.63 18.29
CA GLN A 170 -9.42 36.77 18.83
C GLN A 170 -8.87 35.70 19.78
N LYS A 171 -7.71 35.12 19.47
CA LYS A 171 -7.02 34.15 20.33
C LYS A 171 -6.63 34.78 21.66
N VAL A 172 -5.97 35.93 21.63
CA VAL A 172 -5.56 36.67 22.84
C VAL A 172 -6.78 37.05 23.68
N TRP A 173 -7.86 37.53 23.05
CA TRP A 173 -9.13 37.75 23.75
C TRP A 173 -9.67 36.48 24.42
N SER A 174 -9.68 35.34 23.72
CA SER A 174 -10.17 34.07 24.27
C SER A 174 -9.38 33.65 25.52
N GLU A 175 -8.05 33.83 25.50
CA GLU A 175 -7.18 33.56 26.65
C GLU A 175 -7.46 34.51 27.83
N VAL A 176 -7.64 35.81 27.56
CA VAL A 176 -8.04 36.80 28.58
C VAL A 176 -9.40 36.46 29.17
N ASN A 177 -10.39 36.15 28.33
CA ASN A 177 -11.74 35.80 28.75
C ASN A 177 -11.74 34.53 29.63
N GLN A 178 -10.96 33.52 29.24
CA GLN A 178 -10.81 32.31 30.03
C GLN A 178 -10.21 32.62 31.42
N ALA A 179 -9.14 33.42 31.47
CA ALA A 179 -8.48 33.76 32.72
C ALA A 179 -9.34 34.64 33.65
N VAL A 180 -10.10 35.60 33.09
CA VAL A 180 -11.07 36.40 33.84
C VAL A 180 -12.15 35.51 34.46
N LEU A 181 -12.69 34.57 33.68
CA LEU A 181 -13.70 33.63 34.18
C LEU A 181 -13.13 32.67 35.24
N ASP A 182 -11.90 32.20 35.07
CA ASP A 182 -11.21 31.37 36.07
C ASP A 182 -11.01 32.14 37.39
N TYR A 183 -10.63 33.41 37.31
CA TYR A 183 -10.49 34.30 38.48
C TYR A 183 -11.82 34.55 39.20
N GLU A 184 -12.91 34.68 38.44
CA GLU A 184 -14.28 34.77 38.98
C GLU A 184 -14.84 33.43 39.50
N ASN A 185 -14.07 32.34 39.44
CA ASN A 185 -14.50 30.97 39.72
C ASN A 185 -15.73 30.52 38.90
N ARG A 186 -15.82 30.99 37.65
CA ARG A 186 -16.89 30.64 36.70
C ARG A 186 -16.41 29.60 35.70
N GLU A 187 -17.36 29.01 34.96
CA GLU A 187 -17.01 28.10 33.87
C GLU A 187 -16.27 28.86 32.76
N SER A 188 -14.95 28.68 32.69
CA SER A 188 -14.05 29.41 31.77
C SER A 188 -14.05 28.90 30.33
N THR A 189 -14.44 27.64 30.12
CA THR A 189 -14.56 27.05 28.78
C THR A 189 -16.01 26.70 28.46
N PRO A 190 -16.55 27.11 27.29
CA PRO A 190 -17.89 26.74 26.87
C PRO A 190 -18.10 25.21 26.83
N LYS A 191 -19.29 24.74 27.20
CA LYS A 191 -19.64 23.31 27.18
C LYS A 191 -19.52 22.71 25.78
N LEU A 192 -19.90 23.47 24.74
CA LEU A 192 -19.73 23.05 23.35
C LEU A 192 -18.25 22.81 23.00
N ALA A 193 -17.36 23.72 23.40
CA ALA A 193 -15.92 23.56 23.16
C ALA A 193 -15.35 22.34 23.91
N LYS A 194 -15.81 22.08 25.14
CA LYS A 194 -15.49 20.86 25.90
C LYS A 194 -15.93 19.59 25.17
N LEU A 195 -17.15 19.56 24.62
CA LEU A 195 -17.63 18.41 23.84
C LEU A 195 -16.80 18.17 22.58
N LEU A 196 -16.42 19.22 21.87
CA LEU A 196 -15.54 19.10 20.69
C LEU A 196 -14.14 18.58 21.07
N LYS A 197 -13.57 19.07 22.18
CA LYS A 197 -12.29 18.56 22.70
C LYS A 197 -12.40 17.08 23.10
N LEU A 198 -13.50 16.68 23.75
CA LEU A 198 -13.77 15.29 24.10
C LEU A 198 -13.92 14.40 22.86
N LEU A 199 -14.58 14.88 21.81
CA LEU A 199 -14.70 14.16 20.54
C LEU A 199 -13.32 13.95 19.89
N LEU A 200 -12.50 14.99 19.79
CA LEU A 200 -11.14 14.88 19.26
C LEU A 200 -10.26 13.95 20.09
N TRP A 201 -10.37 14.04 21.41
CA TRP A 201 -9.66 13.14 22.32
C TRP A 201 -10.11 11.69 22.15
N ALA A 202 -11.42 11.43 22.04
CA ALA A 202 -11.96 10.09 21.83
C ALA A 202 -11.51 9.51 20.49
N GLN A 203 -11.51 10.31 19.41
CA GLN A 203 -10.98 9.89 18.11
C GLN A 203 -9.49 9.54 18.19
N ASN A 204 -8.69 10.34 18.89
CA ASN A 204 -7.26 10.06 19.08
C ASN A 204 -7.03 8.77 19.90
N GLU A 205 -7.80 8.52 20.95
CA GLU A 205 -7.73 7.28 21.73
C GLU A 205 -8.13 6.04 20.90
N LEU A 206 -9.16 6.17 20.06
CA LEU A 206 -9.57 5.10 19.14
C LEU A 206 -8.50 4.83 18.08
N ASP A 207 -7.85 5.88 17.55
CA ASP A 207 -6.74 5.77 16.61
C ASP A 207 -5.53 5.07 17.27
N GLN A 208 -5.17 5.43 18.52
CA GLN A 208 -4.11 4.77 19.27
C GLN A 208 -4.38 3.28 19.50
N LYS A 209 -5.64 2.93 19.78
CA LYS A 209 -6.10 1.54 19.96
C LYS A 209 -6.35 0.79 18.66
N LYS A 210 -6.17 1.45 17.50
CA LYS A 210 -6.37 0.90 16.14
C LYS A 210 -7.77 0.35 15.91
N VAL A 211 -8.78 0.96 16.52
CA VAL A 211 -10.19 0.60 16.33
C VAL A 211 -10.68 1.23 15.02
N LYS A 212 -11.46 0.50 14.23
CA LYS A 212 -12.07 1.06 13.01
C LYS A 212 -13.36 1.79 13.39
N TYR A 213 -13.47 3.05 12.99
CA TYR A 213 -14.68 3.85 13.18
C TYR A 213 -14.77 4.96 12.10
N PRO A 214 -15.99 5.46 11.81
CA PRO A 214 -16.17 6.61 10.90
C PRO A 214 -15.59 7.89 11.53
N LYS A 215 -14.59 8.51 10.87
CA LYS A 215 -13.90 9.69 11.41
C LYS A 215 -14.56 10.98 10.90
N MET A 216 -14.80 11.91 11.82
CA MET A 216 -15.24 13.26 11.48
C MET A 216 -14.01 14.08 11.07
N THR A 217 -13.87 14.38 9.77
CA THR A 217 -12.70 15.06 9.21
C THR A 217 -12.89 16.58 9.17
N ASP A 218 -14.14 17.03 8.96
CA ASP A 218 -14.50 18.45 8.98
C ASP A 218 -15.44 18.73 10.16
N LEU A 219 -14.89 19.34 11.22
CA LEU A 219 -15.65 19.77 12.40
C LEU A 219 -16.67 20.86 12.07
N SER A 220 -16.42 21.68 11.04
CA SER A 220 -17.27 22.82 10.70
C SER A 220 -18.52 22.39 9.93
N LYS A 221 -18.39 21.42 9.01
CA LYS A 221 -19.49 20.90 8.19
C LYS A 221 -20.13 19.64 8.75
N GLY A 222 -19.51 19.02 9.74
CA GLY A 222 -19.99 17.77 10.31
C GLY A 222 -19.81 16.55 9.43
N THR A 223 -18.94 16.60 8.42
CA THR A 223 -18.79 15.51 7.47
C THR A 223 -18.00 14.36 8.08
N ILE A 224 -18.66 13.21 8.17
CA ILE A 224 -18.07 11.92 8.54
C ILE A 224 -17.63 11.28 7.22
N GLU A 225 -16.33 11.30 6.94
CA GLU A 225 -15.77 10.59 5.79
C GLU A 225 -15.32 9.20 6.25
N GLU A 226 -15.69 8.16 5.50
CA GLU A 226 -14.91 6.91 5.53
C GLU A 226 -13.45 7.25 5.18
N PRO A 227 -12.45 6.47 5.63
CA PRO A 227 -11.11 6.57 5.08
C PRO A 227 -11.19 6.42 3.55
N LYS A 228 -11.13 7.54 2.81
CA LYS A 228 -11.22 7.56 1.34
C LYS A 228 -10.19 6.58 0.78
N PRO A 229 -10.52 5.82 -0.29
CA PRO A 229 -9.69 4.73 -0.75
C PRO A 229 -8.54 5.30 -1.58
N VAL A 230 -7.52 5.85 -0.92
CA VAL A 230 -6.16 5.95 -1.46
C VAL A 230 -5.79 4.59 -2.09
N ALA A 231 -6.26 3.49 -1.49
CA ALA A 231 -6.22 2.14 -2.04
C ALA A 231 -6.62 2.03 -3.52
N ARG A 232 -7.70 2.67 -4.02
CA ARG A 232 -8.16 2.50 -5.42
C ARG A 232 -7.18 3.10 -6.44
N VAL A 233 -6.61 4.26 -6.15
CA VAL A 233 -5.60 4.90 -7.02
C VAL A 233 -4.33 4.05 -7.03
N TRP A 234 -3.89 3.57 -5.87
CA TRP A 234 -2.76 2.66 -5.78
C TRP A 234 -3.03 1.32 -6.49
N THR A 235 -4.24 0.76 -6.41
CA THR A 235 -4.62 -0.47 -7.13
C THR A 235 -4.39 -0.32 -8.62
N VAL A 236 -4.89 0.76 -9.23
CA VAL A 236 -4.78 0.97 -10.69
C VAL A 236 -3.31 1.18 -11.10
N VAL A 237 -2.57 1.99 -10.34
CA VAL A 237 -1.15 2.26 -10.64
C VAL A 237 -0.31 0.98 -10.50
N LEU A 238 -0.51 0.20 -9.44
CA LEU A 238 0.22 -1.04 -9.18
C LEU A 238 -0.18 -2.17 -10.15
N LEU A 239 -1.46 -2.24 -10.55
CA LEU A 239 -1.95 -3.12 -11.60
C LEU A 239 -1.24 -2.83 -12.92
N LEU A 240 -1.18 -1.55 -13.32
CA LEU A 240 -0.50 -1.12 -14.53
C LEU A 240 1.01 -1.42 -14.47
N GLY A 241 1.64 -1.23 -13.31
CA GLY A 241 3.05 -1.59 -13.11
C GLY A 241 3.32 -3.08 -13.28
N THR A 242 2.45 -3.94 -12.74
CA THR A 242 2.57 -5.41 -12.87
C THR A 242 2.29 -5.87 -14.30
N CYS A 243 1.37 -5.19 -14.99
CA CYS A 243 1.12 -5.39 -16.42
C CYS A 243 2.39 -5.12 -17.24
N LEU A 244 3.02 -3.96 -17.05
CA LEU A 244 4.24 -3.59 -17.76
C LEU A 244 5.43 -4.50 -17.43
N LEU A 245 5.53 -4.97 -16.18
CA LEU A 245 6.53 -5.95 -15.76
C LEU A 245 6.45 -7.22 -16.62
N TYR A 246 5.24 -7.74 -16.82
CA TYR A 246 5.02 -8.93 -17.64
C TYR A 246 5.17 -8.65 -19.14
N CYS A 247 4.83 -7.46 -19.61
CA CYS A 247 5.14 -7.04 -20.98
C CYS A 247 6.65 -7.17 -21.26
N ALA A 248 7.51 -6.61 -20.40
CA ALA A 248 8.96 -6.70 -20.58
C ALA A 248 9.50 -8.13 -20.41
N ARG A 249 8.90 -8.92 -19.51
CA ARG A 249 9.30 -10.32 -19.28
C ARG A 249 9.04 -11.19 -20.52
N VAL A 250 7.85 -11.05 -21.12
CA VAL A 250 7.39 -11.89 -22.25
C VAL A 250 7.87 -11.35 -23.61
N ALA A 251 8.46 -10.16 -23.65
CA ALA A 251 9.08 -9.63 -24.87
C ALA A 251 10.20 -10.54 -25.44
N MET A 252 11.01 -11.22 -24.60
CA MET A 252 12.04 -12.15 -25.12
C MET A 252 11.47 -13.41 -25.74
N PRO A 253 10.61 -14.18 -25.03
CA PRO A 253 10.08 -15.41 -25.60
C PRO A 253 9.42 -15.18 -26.96
N ILE A 254 8.71 -14.05 -27.13
CA ILE A 254 8.10 -13.67 -28.41
C ILE A 254 9.16 -13.38 -29.48
N CYS A 255 10.19 -12.61 -29.15
CA CYS A 255 11.25 -12.25 -30.09
C CYS A 255 12.30 -13.37 -30.31
N ALA A 256 12.31 -14.41 -29.47
CA ALA A 256 13.37 -15.41 -29.43
C ALA A 256 13.59 -16.10 -30.78
N VAL A 257 12.50 -16.39 -31.51
CA VAL A 257 12.60 -17.07 -32.81
C VAL A 257 13.23 -16.14 -33.87
N SER A 258 12.73 -14.91 -33.98
CA SER A 258 13.27 -13.91 -34.91
C SER A 258 14.74 -13.56 -34.59
N MET A 259 15.09 -13.48 -33.31
CA MET A 259 16.47 -13.24 -32.89
C MET A 259 17.38 -14.44 -33.19
N ALA A 260 16.89 -15.67 -32.98
CA ALA A 260 17.66 -16.87 -33.31
C ALA A 260 17.94 -16.98 -34.81
N GLU A 261 16.96 -16.65 -35.67
CA GLU A 261 17.15 -16.56 -37.12
C GLU A 261 18.17 -15.48 -37.52
N ARG A 262 18.08 -14.29 -36.90
CA ARG A 262 18.96 -13.16 -37.23
C ARG A 262 20.41 -13.37 -36.81
N PHE A 263 20.64 -13.95 -35.64
CA PHE A 263 21.98 -14.14 -35.07
C PHE A 263 22.54 -15.56 -35.28
N GLY A 264 21.78 -16.46 -35.92
CA GLY A 264 22.19 -17.84 -36.19
C GLY A 264 22.35 -18.68 -34.92
N TRP A 265 21.49 -18.46 -33.92
CA TRP A 265 21.62 -19.13 -32.63
C TRP A 265 21.05 -20.54 -32.64
N SER A 266 21.75 -21.44 -31.95
CA SER A 266 21.25 -22.76 -31.60
C SER A 266 20.11 -22.68 -30.56
N LYS A 267 19.33 -23.76 -30.44
CA LYS A 267 18.27 -23.86 -29.44
C LYS A 267 18.85 -23.86 -28.02
N ARG A 268 20.04 -24.45 -27.83
CA ARG A 268 20.79 -24.38 -26.57
C ARG A 268 21.16 -22.95 -26.20
N GLU A 269 21.67 -22.17 -27.15
CA GLU A 269 22.00 -20.76 -26.95
C GLU A 269 20.78 -19.91 -26.60
N SER A 270 19.66 -20.14 -27.29
CA SER A 270 18.37 -19.50 -26.99
C SER A 270 17.90 -19.86 -25.57
N GLY A 271 18.07 -21.12 -25.16
CA GLY A 271 17.78 -21.58 -23.80
C GLY A 271 18.67 -20.95 -22.72
N ILE A 272 19.95 -20.67 -23.01
CA ILE A 272 20.85 -19.93 -22.11
C ILE A 272 20.31 -18.52 -21.85
N VAL A 273 19.95 -17.81 -22.91
CA VAL A 273 19.49 -16.42 -22.82
C VAL A 273 18.13 -16.32 -22.12
N LEU A 274 17.20 -17.25 -22.42
CA LEU A 274 15.90 -17.32 -21.73
C LEU A 274 16.06 -17.72 -20.26
N GLY A 275 16.97 -18.67 -19.96
CA GLY A 275 17.23 -19.15 -18.61
C GLY A 275 17.97 -18.15 -17.71
N SER A 276 18.82 -17.27 -18.26
CA SER A 276 19.63 -16.34 -17.46
C SER A 276 18.81 -15.30 -16.70
N PHE A 277 17.61 -14.97 -17.18
CA PHE A 277 16.65 -14.13 -16.47
C PHE A 277 16.31 -14.69 -15.08
N PHE A 278 16.04 -15.98 -15.00
CA PHE A 278 15.63 -16.61 -13.74
C PHE A 278 16.76 -16.62 -12.72
N TRP A 279 18.01 -16.80 -13.15
CA TRP A 279 19.18 -16.68 -12.26
C TRP A 279 19.23 -15.31 -11.58
N GLY A 280 19.10 -14.22 -12.34
CA GLY A 280 19.08 -12.87 -11.80
C GLY A 280 17.90 -12.62 -10.86
N TYR A 281 16.71 -13.09 -11.26
CA TYR A 281 15.47 -12.94 -10.49
C TYR A 281 15.54 -13.59 -9.11
N CYS A 282 16.22 -14.73 -8.98
CA CYS A 282 16.36 -15.42 -7.70
C CYS A 282 17.17 -14.64 -6.66
N PHE A 283 18.31 -14.09 -7.09
CA PHE A 283 19.25 -13.43 -6.17
C PHE A 283 18.62 -12.24 -5.45
N THR A 284 17.67 -11.56 -6.10
CA THR A 284 17.10 -10.32 -5.59
C THR A 284 15.75 -10.45 -4.93
N GLN A 285 15.08 -11.61 -4.94
CA GLN A 285 13.82 -11.76 -4.20
C GLN A 285 14.01 -11.59 -2.69
N VAL A 286 14.96 -12.32 -2.11
CA VAL A 286 15.23 -12.27 -0.65
C VAL A 286 15.82 -10.91 -0.27
N LEU A 287 16.81 -10.44 -1.05
CA LEU A 287 17.47 -9.16 -0.81
C LEU A 287 16.48 -7.99 -0.98
N GLY A 288 15.62 -8.06 -2.00
CA GLY A 288 14.60 -7.08 -2.30
C GLY A 288 13.60 -6.94 -1.16
N GLY A 289 13.12 -8.04 -0.58
CA GLY A 289 12.24 -7.98 0.59
C GLY A 289 12.88 -7.24 1.76
N TYR A 290 14.13 -7.59 2.10
CA TYR A 290 14.86 -6.94 3.19
C TYR A 290 15.11 -5.44 2.95
N ILE A 291 15.47 -5.05 1.72
CA ILE A 291 15.70 -3.64 1.37
C ILE A 291 14.37 -2.87 1.40
N SER A 292 13.28 -3.45 0.88
CA SER A 292 11.96 -2.82 0.84
C SER A 292 11.39 -2.58 2.23
N ASP A 293 11.64 -3.48 3.18
CA ASP A 293 11.23 -3.29 4.57
C ASP A 293 12.00 -2.18 5.27
N ARG A 294 13.25 -1.88 4.86
CA ARG A 294 14.09 -0.83 5.48
C ARG A 294 13.96 0.53 4.82
N VAL A 295 13.91 0.57 3.49
CA VAL A 295 13.95 1.81 2.69
C VAL A 295 12.54 2.30 2.33
N GLY A 296 11.54 1.42 2.46
CA GLY A 296 10.16 1.65 2.07
C GLY A 296 9.85 1.05 0.70
N GLY A 297 8.80 0.23 0.62
CA GLY A 297 8.44 -0.53 -0.59
C GLY A 297 8.16 0.36 -1.81
N GLU A 298 7.63 1.56 -1.63
CA GLU A 298 7.36 2.52 -2.73
C GLU A 298 8.63 2.98 -3.46
N LYS A 299 9.72 3.27 -2.71
CA LYS A 299 10.98 3.76 -3.27
C LYS A 299 11.72 2.66 -4.00
N VAL A 300 11.74 1.45 -3.42
CA VAL A 300 12.39 0.29 -4.04
C VAL A 300 11.61 -0.14 -5.29
N LEU A 301 10.28 -0.12 -5.24
CA LEU A 301 9.44 -0.40 -6.40
C LEU A 301 9.73 0.58 -7.54
N LEU A 302 9.78 1.89 -7.26
CA LEU A 302 10.10 2.92 -8.24
C LEU A 302 11.49 2.74 -8.87
N LEU A 303 12.52 2.56 -8.03
CA LEU A 303 13.90 2.40 -8.48
C LEU A 303 14.05 1.13 -9.33
N SER A 304 13.45 0.02 -8.89
CA SER A 304 13.46 -1.24 -9.65
C SER A 304 12.77 -1.07 -10.99
N ALA A 305 11.63 -0.37 -11.05
CA ALA A 305 10.86 -0.13 -12.25
C ALA A 305 11.56 0.73 -13.30
N ALA A 306 12.17 1.83 -12.85
CA ALA A 306 13.01 2.65 -13.72
C ALA A 306 14.20 1.83 -14.26
N ALA A 307 14.84 1.03 -13.40
CA ALA A 307 16.01 0.23 -13.77
C ALA A 307 15.69 -0.88 -14.79
N TRP A 308 14.65 -1.70 -14.55
CA TRP A 308 14.29 -2.76 -15.52
C TRP A 308 13.67 -2.18 -16.79
N GLY A 309 12.90 -1.09 -16.71
CA GLY A 309 12.34 -0.41 -17.88
C GLY A 309 13.44 0.14 -18.79
N ALA A 310 14.43 0.83 -18.20
CA ALA A 310 15.60 1.31 -18.93
C ALA A 310 16.40 0.15 -19.54
N MET A 311 16.70 -0.89 -18.76
CA MET A 311 17.43 -2.07 -19.26
C MET A 311 16.71 -2.75 -20.43
N THR A 312 15.37 -2.81 -20.40
CA THR A 312 14.56 -3.35 -21.49
C THR A 312 14.72 -2.51 -22.76
N ALA A 313 14.66 -1.18 -22.65
CA ALA A 313 14.87 -0.27 -23.77
C ALA A 313 16.31 -0.29 -24.32
N PHE A 314 17.31 -0.53 -23.45
CA PHE A 314 18.72 -0.66 -23.85
C PHE A 314 19.08 -2.01 -24.48
N THR A 315 18.23 -3.03 -24.34
CA THR A 315 18.53 -4.41 -24.80
C THR A 315 18.84 -4.52 -26.30
N PRO A 316 18.11 -3.85 -27.22
CA PRO A 316 18.45 -3.87 -28.64
C PRO A 316 19.80 -3.22 -28.95
N ILE A 317 20.11 -2.11 -28.28
CA ILE A 317 21.38 -1.39 -28.44
C ILE A 317 22.54 -2.30 -28.02
N LEU A 318 22.40 -2.99 -26.88
CA LEU A 318 23.39 -3.95 -26.39
C LEU A 318 23.62 -5.13 -27.35
N ALA A 319 22.62 -5.52 -28.15
CA ALA A 319 22.75 -6.58 -29.15
C ALA A 319 23.69 -6.18 -30.31
N HIS A 320 23.72 -4.89 -30.67
CA HIS A 320 24.53 -4.38 -31.79
C HIS A 320 25.94 -3.96 -31.39
N PHE A 321 26.15 -3.53 -30.15
CA PHE A 321 27.43 -3.00 -29.69
C PHE A 321 28.52 -4.05 -29.43
N CYS A 322 28.16 -5.30 -29.13
CA CYS A 322 29.12 -6.33 -28.74
C CYS A 322 29.42 -7.31 -29.88
N SER A 323 30.71 -7.59 -30.12
CA SER A 323 31.18 -8.60 -31.09
C SER A 323 30.70 -10.03 -30.82
N ARG A 324 30.12 -10.28 -29.63
CA ARG A 324 29.42 -11.53 -29.27
C ARG A 324 28.01 -11.19 -28.72
N PRO A 325 26.98 -11.12 -29.57
CA PRO A 325 25.63 -10.69 -29.17
C PRO A 325 25.02 -11.58 -28.09
N ILE A 326 25.38 -12.87 -28.06
CA ILE A 326 24.88 -13.82 -27.06
C ILE A 326 25.29 -13.47 -25.63
N ILE A 327 26.54 -13.06 -25.40
CA ILE A 327 27.04 -12.71 -24.06
C ILE A 327 26.34 -11.43 -23.58
N SER A 328 26.27 -10.44 -24.45
CA SER A 328 25.62 -9.16 -24.18
C SER A 328 24.14 -9.34 -23.82
N LEU A 329 23.41 -10.15 -24.59
CA LEU A 329 22.00 -10.43 -24.34
C LEU A 329 21.78 -11.30 -23.10
N THR A 330 22.69 -12.25 -22.82
CA THR A 330 22.65 -13.04 -21.58
C THR A 330 22.84 -12.16 -20.35
N VAL A 331 23.80 -11.23 -20.38
CA VAL A 331 24.06 -10.26 -19.29
C VAL A 331 22.89 -9.30 -19.13
N SER A 332 22.36 -8.75 -20.22
CA SER A 332 21.16 -7.90 -20.18
C SER A 332 19.99 -8.65 -19.53
N ARG A 333 19.77 -9.91 -19.89
CA ARG A 333 18.68 -10.72 -19.30
C ARG A 333 18.89 -11.05 -17.85
N PHE A 334 20.12 -11.35 -17.45
CA PHE A 334 20.46 -11.52 -16.05
C PHE A 334 20.19 -10.24 -15.25
N LEU A 335 20.62 -9.07 -15.74
CA LEU A 335 20.38 -7.78 -15.10
C LEU A 335 18.88 -7.44 -15.04
N MET A 336 18.12 -7.73 -16.09
CA MET A 336 16.68 -7.54 -16.11
C MET A 336 15.99 -8.43 -15.06
N GLY A 337 16.42 -9.68 -14.92
CA GLY A 337 15.98 -10.56 -13.83
C GLY A 337 16.29 -9.98 -12.46
N LEU A 338 17.52 -9.52 -12.26
CA LEU A 338 18.00 -8.90 -11.02
C LEU A 338 17.10 -7.72 -10.62
N MET A 339 16.77 -6.83 -11.55
CA MET A 339 15.91 -5.67 -11.29
C MET A 339 14.44 -6.07 -11.07
N GLN A 340 13.91 -7.02 -11.84
CA GLN A 340 12.52 -7.47 -11.68
C GLN A 340 12.28 -8.27 -10.39
N GLY A 341 13.31 -8.92 -9.83
CA GLY A 341 13.20 -9.74 -8.61
C GLY A 341 12.80 -8.94 -7.37
N MET A 342 13.02 -7.63 -7.36
CA MET A 342 12.62 -6.75 -6.26
C MET A 342 11.15 -6.33 -6.31
N HIS A 343 10.45 -6.51 -7.44
CA HIS A 343 9.10 -5.99 -7.66
C HIS A 343 8.06 -6.59 -6.70
N TYR A 344 7.91 -7.91 -6.68
CA TYR A 344 6.92 -8.60 -5.84
C TYR A 344 7.16 -8.43 -4.33
N PRO A 345 8.40 -8.57 -3.81
CA PRO A 345 8.67 -8.27 -2.41
C PRO A 345 8.38 -6.83 -2.02
N SER A 346 8.70 -5.86 -2.90
CA SER A 346 8.39 -4.44 -2.68
C SER A 346 6.90 -4.18 -2.65
N LEU A 347 6.15 -4.83 -3.54
CA LEU A 347 4.68 -4.77 -3.58
C LEU A 347 4.06 -5.35 -2.30
N ALA A 348 4.57 -6.49 -1.84
CA ALA A 348 4.14 -7.13 -0.60
C ALA A 348 4.39 -6.23 0.63
N SER A 349 5.59 -5.66 0.73
CA SER A 349 5.96 -4.73 1.79
C SER A 349 5.09 -3.47 1.76
N LEU A 350 4.90 -2.88 0.57
CA LEU A 350 4.05 -1.70 0.37
C LEU A 350 2.60 -1.94 0.82
N CYS A 351 2.00 -3.05 0.39
CA CYS A 351 0.64 -3.40 0.80
C CYS A 351 0.56 -3.71 2.30
N SER A 352 1.59 -4.33 2.89
CA SER A 352 1.62 -4.58 4.33
C SER A 352 1.71 -3.29 5.15
N GLN A 353 2.36 -2.25 4.64
CA GLN A 353 2.58 -1.00 5.37
C GLN A 353 1.44 0.00 5.17
N LYS A 354 0.85 0.06 3.97
CA LYS A 354 -0.06 1.14 3.55
C LYS A 354 -1.51 0.71 3.36
N VAL A 355 -1.80 -0.60 3.32
CA VAL A 355 -3.13 -1.12 2.98
C VAL A 355 -3.74 -1.84 4.17
N VAL A 356 -5.02 -1.57 4.42
CA VAL A 356 -5.82 -2.16 5.49
C VAL A 356 -5.94 -3.67 5.28
N GLU A 357 -5.84 -4.46 6.35
CA GLU A 357 -5.84 -5.94 6.29
C GLU A 357 -6.99 -6.55 5.50
N SER A 358 -8.19 -5.98 5.61
CA SER A 358 -9.38 -6.43 4.88
C SER A 358 -9.28 -6.23 3.37
N GLU A 359 -8.53 -5.23 2.91
CA GLU A 359 -8.40 -4.89 1.48
C GLU A 359 -7.16 -5.52 0.83
N ARG A 360 -6.21 -6.04 1.62
CA ARG A 360 -4.95 -6.62 1.12
C ARG A 360 -5.19 -7.78 0.15
N GLY A 361 -6.15 -8.65 0.45
CA GLY A 361 -6.46 -9.80 -0.40
C GLY A 361 -6.98 -9.39 -1.77
N PHE A 362 -7.96 -8.46 -1.78
CA PHE A 362 -8.51 -7.91 -3.02
C PHE A 362 -7.44 -7.18 -3.84
N LEU A 363 -6.62 -6.36 -3.17
CA LEU A 363 -5.54 -5.62 -3.82
C LEU A 363 -4.49 -6.55 -4.44
N MET A 364 -4.02 -7.56 -3.71
CA MET A 364 -3.03 -8.52 -4.21
C MET A 364 -3.57 -9.37 -5.37
N SER A 365 -4.83 -9.80 -5.29
CA SER A 365 -5.49 -10.52 -6.38
C SER A 365 -5.64 -9.65 -7.63
N THR A 366 -6.08 -8.40 -7.44
CA THR A 366 -6.21 -7.43 -8.53
C THR A 366 -4.85 -7.16 -9.17
N ILE A 367 -3.82 -6.85 -8.39
CA ILE A 367 -2.47 -6.61 -8.93
C ILE A 367 -1.91 -7.87 -9.61
N GLY A 368 -2.16 -9.04 -9.03
CA GLY A 368 -1.83 -10.34 -9.61
C GLY A 368 -2.45 -10.55 -10.99
N SER A 369 -3.70 -10.09 -11.22
CA SER A 369 -4.34 -10.17 -12.54
C SER A 369 -3.58 -9.39 -13.63
N GLY A 370 -2.80 -8.38 -13.23
CA GLY A 370 -1.92 -7.62 -14.10
C GLY A 370 -0.91 -8.49 -14.86
N SER A 371 -0.48 -9.63 -14.30
CA SER A 371 0.45 -10.52 -15.01
C SER A 371 -0.15 -11.15 -16.26
N TYR A 372 -1.42 -11.55 -16.20
CA TYR A 372 -2.13 -12.13 -17.34
C TYR A 372 -2.43 -11.06 -18.38
N LEU A 373 -2.87 -9.87 -17.93
CA LEU A 373 -3.12 -8.73 -18.80
C LEU A 373 -1.87 -8.30 -19.56
N GLY A 374 -0.72 -8.19 -18.88
CA GLY A 374 0.55 -7.83 -19.52
C GLY A 374 0.99 -8.86 -20.56
N THR A 375 0.85 -10.14 -20.24
CA THR A 375 1.17 -11.25 -21.16
C THR A 375 0.28 -11.21 -22.41
N LEU A 376 -1.02 -10.92 -22.24
CA LEU A 376 -1.98 -10.78 -23.33
C LEU A 376 -1.66 -9.57 -24.22
N VAL A 377 -1.39 -8.42 -23.61
CA VAL A 377 -1.11 -7.16 -24.32
C VAL A 377 0.16 -7.30 -25.17
N ILE A 378 1.26 -7.79 -24.60
CA ILE A 378 2.50 -7.98 -25.35
C ILE A 378 2.38 -9.17 -26.33
N GLY A 379 1.63 -10.21 -26.00
CA GLY A 379 1.35 -11.33 -26.90
C GLY A 379 0.63 -10.88 -28.18
N GLY A 380 -0.33 -9.96 -28.07
CA GLY A 380 -1.04 -9.39 -29.21
C GLY A 380 -0.26 -8.29 -29.90
N VAL A 381 -0.08 -7.16 -29.20
CA VAL A 381 0.56 -5.96 -29.74
C VAL A 381 2.02 -6.23 -30.10
N GLY A 382 2.76 -6.93 -29.24
CA GLY A 382 4.17 -7.26 -29.48
C GLY A 382 4.37 -8.21 -30.66
N SER A 383 3.47 -9.19 -30.88
CA SER A 383 3.55 -10.05 -32.08
C SER A 383 3.27 -9.27 -33.37
N VAL A 384 2.29 -8.35 -33.37
CA VAL A 384 2.01 -7.49 -34.54
C VAL A 384 3.16 -6.53 -34.81
N MET A 385 3.75 -5.95 -33.76
CA MET A 385 4.91 -5.07 -33.87
C MET A 385 6.15 -5.81 -34.39
N LEU A 386 6.37 -7.05 -33.94
CA LEU A 386 7.44 -7.90 -34.43
C LEU A 386 7.36 -8.10 -35.94
N ASP A 387 6.15 -8.35 -36.47
CA ASP A 387 5.91 -8.57 -37.90
C ASP A 387 6.09 -7.29 -38.75
N LEU A 388 5.70 -6.13 -38.23
CA LEU A 388 5.70 -4.86 -38.99
C LEU A 388 7.01 -4.06 -38.87
N TYR A 389 7.59 -4.00 -37.68
CA TYR A 389 8.70 -3.10 -37.34
C TYR A 389 9.94 -3.85 -36.82
N GLY A 390 9.89 -5.19 -36.75
CA GLY A 390 10.99 -6.03 -36.28
C GLY A 390 11.07 -6.16 -34.75
N TRP A 391 11.98 -7.03 -34.29
CA TRP A 391 12.08 -7.42 -32.88
C TRP A 391 12.50 -6.30 -31.93
N GLU A 392 13.25 -5.31 -32.42
CA GLU A 392 13.74 -4.20 -31.60
C GLU A 392 12.59 -3.32 -31.09
N SER A 393 11.55 -3.16 -31.90
CA SER A 393 10.39 -2.31 -31.60
C SER A 393 9.65 -2.75 -30.32
N VAL A 394 9.56 -4.06 -30.10
CA VAL A 394 8.91 -4.67 -28.93
C VAL A 394 9.63 -4.29 -27.64
N PHE A 395 10.97 -4.23 -27.67
CA PHE A 395 11.80 -3.83 -26.53
C PHE A 395 11.75 -2.32 -26.25
N TYR A 396 11.82 -1.50 -27.31
CA TYR A 396 11.73 -0.05 -27.13
C TYR A 396 10.39 0.38 -26.55
N VAL A 397 9.27 -0.11 -27.09
CA VAL A 397 7.93 0.29 -26.60
C VAL A 397 7.67 -0.22 -25.19
N SER A 398 7.97 -1.49 -24.91
CA SER A 398 7.78 -2.04 -23.55
C SER A 398 8.66 -1.35 -22.51
N GLY A 399 9.93 -1.07 -22.84
CA GLY A 399 10.87 -0.38 -21.96
C GLY A 399 10.50 1.08 -21.71
N LEU A 400 10.21 1.86 -22.77
CA LEU A 400 9.83 3.27 -22.65
C LEU A 400 8.53 3.45 -21.88
N LEU A 401 7.52 2.60 -22.12
CA LEU A 401 6.25 2.66 -21.40
C LEU A 401 6.43 2.36 -19.90
N SER A 402 7.38 1.49 -19.55
CA SER A 402 7.74 1.15 -18.18
C SER A 402 8.48 2.30 -17.48
N VAL A 403 9.39 2.98 -18.18
CA VAL A 403 10.05 4.20 -17.66
C VAL A 403 9.05 5.35 -17.50
N LEU A 404 8.13 5.52 -18.46
CA LEU A 404 7.07 6.51 -18.37
C LEU A 404 6.15 6.24 -17.17
N TRP A 405 5.79 4.98 -16.94
CA TRP A 405 5.04 4.58 -15.75
C TRP A 405 5.81 4.88 -14.45
N ALA A 406 7.11 4.57 -14.39
CA ALA A 406 7.94 4.90 -13.24
C ALA A 406 7.98 6.42 -12.99
N TYR A 407 8.11 7.23 -14.05
CA TYR A 407 8.06 8.68 -13.95
C TYR A 407 6.70 9.19 -13.45
N CYS A 408 5.59 8.64 -13.96
CA CYS A 408 4.25 8.96 -13.49
C CYS A 408 4.09 8.59 -12.01
N MET A 409 4.57 7.42 -11.59
CA MET A 409 4.52 6.99 -10.19
C MET A 409 5.35 7.94 -9.30
N TRP A 410 6.53 8.36 -9.73
CA TRP A 410 7.32 9.35 -9.00
C TRP A 410 6.61 10.71 -8.89
N LYS A 411 6.08 11.24 -10.00
CA LYS A 411 5.47 12.58 -10.05
C LYS A 411 4.15 12.64 -9.27
N TYR A 412 3.29 11.64 -9.41
CA TYR A 412 1.92 11.67 -8.86
C TYR A 412 1.79 11.03 -7.48
N LEU A 413 2.61 10.02 -7.13
CA LEU A 413 2.50 9.30 -5.85
C LEU A 413 3.59 9.69 -4.84
N LEU A 414 4.80 10.06 -5.28
CA LEU A 414 5.89 10.43 -4.35
C LEU A 414 6.04 11.95 -4.16
N LYS A 415 5.71 12.78 -5.17
CA LYS A 415 5.93 14.23 -5.14
C LYS A 415 4.67 15.07 -4.91
N GLY A 416 3.49 14.60 -5.36
CA GLY A 416 2.22 15.19 -4.94
C GLY A 416 1.98 14.89 -3.48
N GLU A 417 1.55 15.88 -2.69
CA GLU A 417 1.28 15.83 -1.24
C GLU A 417 0.81 14.45 -0.75
N GLY A 418 1.77 13.58 -0.44
CA GLY A 418 1.52 12.31 0.23
C GLY A 418 1.25 12.61 1.70
N PRO A 419 0.36 11.85 2.36
CA PRO A 419 0.06 12.06 3.76
C PRO A 419 1.36 12.08 4.54
N ILE A 420 1.56 13.18 5.26
CA ILE A 420 2.70 13.53 6.10
C ILE A 420 3.31 12.25 6.67
N ILE A 421 4.44 11.82 6.10
CA ILE A 421 5.31 10.87 6.77
C ILE A 421 5.96 11.69 7.87
N THR A 422 5.26 11.79 9.01
CA THR A 422 5.87 12.27 10.25
C THR A 422 7.09 11.40 10.49
N LEU A 423 8.22 12.07 10.67
CA LEU A 423 9.53 11.48 10.97
C LEU A 423 9.50 10.63 12.26
N GLU A 424 8.40 10.64 13.03
CA GLU A 424 8.14 9.78 14.19
C GLU A 424 7.73 8.33 13.83
N SER A 425 7.26 8.06 12.61
CA SER A 425 6.84 6.70 12.22
C SER A 425 8.00 5.75 11.90
N LEU A 426 9.23 6.26 11.80
CA LEU A 426 10.45 5.45 11.65
C LEU A 426 10.90 4.80 12.98
N GLY A 427 10.29 5.19 14.12
CA GLY A 427 10.67 4.69 15.45
C GLY A 427 9.76 3.62 16.06
N SER A 428 8.54 3.39 15.55
CA SER A 428 7.51 2.65 16.30
C SER A 428 6.67 1.64 15.49
N SER A 429 7.12 1.23 14.30
CA SER A 429 6.48 0.14 13.55
C SER A 429 7.45 -0.99 13.24
N ALA A 430 7.78 -1.76 14.26
CA ALA A 430 8.38 -3.10 14.10
C ALA A 430 7.96 -4.05 15.23
N THR A 431 6.65 -4.14 15.49
CA THR A 431 6.08 -5.28 16.22
C THR A 431 5.44 -6.27 15.23
N GLN A 432 6.11 -6.56 14.12
CA GLN A 432 5.93 -7.90 13.54
C GLN A 432 6.58 -8.86 14.54
N SER A 433 5.78 -9.78 15.09
CA SER A 433 6.31 -10.84 15.95
C SER A 433 7.39 -11.59 15.19
N LYS A 434 8.66 -11.32 15.52
CA LYS A 434 9.79 -12.04 14.95
C LYS A 434 9.66 -13.49 15.39
N LEU A 435 9.15 -14.35 14.52
CA LEU A 435 9.25 -15.79 14.70
C LEU A 435 10.72 -16.13 14.92
N SER A 436 11.04 -16.67 16.09
CA SER A 436 12.39 -17.12 16.43
C SER A 436 12.92 -18.06 15.34
N ARG A 437 14.23 -17.99 15.03
CA ARG A 437 14.90 -18.84 14.03
C ARG A 437 14.60 -20.34 14.24
N ARG A 438 14.36 -20.74 15.50
CA ARG A 438 13.99 -22.11 15.90
C ARG A 438 12.57 -22.52 15.44
N ASN A 439 11.64 -21.59 15.33
CA ASN A 439 10.27 -21.85 14.87
C ASN A 439 10.21 -22.00 13.33
N TRP A 440 11.04 -21.24 12.60
CA TRP A 440 11.19 -21.39 11.15
C TRP A 440 11.71 -22.77 10.74
N LEU A 441 12.77 -23.26 11.40
CA LEU A 441 13.31 -24.61 11.18
C LEU A 441 12.27 -25.71 11.46
N ARG A 442 11.39 -25.50 12.44
CA ARG A 442 10.32 -26.45 12.76
C ARG A 442 9.22 -26.44 11.70
N LEU A 443 8.87 -25.26 11.18
CA LEU A 443 7.87 -25.10 10.13
C LEU A 443 8.30 -25.78 8.82
N PHE A 444 9.55 -25.60 8.38
CA PHE A 444 10.08 -26.27 7.18
C PHE A 444 10.23 -27.80 7.33
N ARG A 445 10.28 -28.30 8.57
CA ARG A 445 10.36 -29.74 8.83
C ARG A 445 9.00 -30.43 8.74
N GLN A 446 7.91 -29.68 8.62
CA GLN A 446 6.56 -30.23 8.49
C GLN A 446 6.32 -30.74 7.05
N PRO A 447 5.84 -31.99 6.88
CA PRO A 447 5.67 -32.59 5.57
C PRO A 447 4.66 -31.84 4.69
N ALA A 448 3.60 -31.29 5.28
CA ALA A 448 2.58 -30.54 4.54
C ALA A 448 3.13 -29.22 3.96
N VAL A 449 4.00 -28.53 4.70
CA VAL A 449 4.66 -27.29 4.23
C VAL A 449 5.64 -27.61 3.10
N CYS A 450 6.43 -28.68 3.26
CA CYS A 450 7.35 -29.14 2.22
C CYS A 450 6.61 -29.54 0.94
N ALA A 451 5.49 -30.24 1.06
CA ALA A 451 4.65 -30.64 -0.06
C ALA A 451 4.14 -29.42 -0.85
N VAL A 452 3.61 -28.41 -0.17
CA VAL A 452 3.14 -27.16 -0.79
C VAL A 452 4.27 -26.45 -1.53
N ILE A 453 5.47 -26.39 -0.96
CA ILE A 453 6.66 -25.77 -1.61
C ILE A 453 7.07 -26.54 -2.87
N ILE A 454 7.16 -27.87 -2.80
CA ILE A 454 7.54 -28.72 -3.94
C ILE A 454 6.51 -28.62 -5.06
N THR A 455 5.22 -28.65 -4.73
CA THR A 455 4.15 -28.54 -5.71
C THR A 455 4.14 -27.15 -6.36
N HIS A 456 4.32 -26.08 -5.59
CA HIS A 456 4.44 -24.73 -6.15
C HIS A 456 5.65 -24.61 -7.09
N LEU A 457 6.80 -25.19 -6.71
CA LEU A 457 7.98 -25.26 -7.57
C LEU A 457 7.66 -25.96 -8.89
N CYS A 458 7.00 -27.11 -8.87
CA CYS A 458 6.63 -27.84 -10.09
C CYS A 458 5.69 -27.02 -10.97
N THR A 459 4.63 -26.43 -10.40
CA THR A 459 3.69 -25.58 -11.16
C THR A 459 4.39 -24.37 -11.77
N SER A 460 5.20 -23.66 -10.98
CA SER A 460 5.95 -22.49 -11.45
C SER A 460 6.95 -22.85 -12.55
N SER A 461 7.61 -24.00 -12.43
CA SER A 461 8.53 -24.52 -13.46
C SER A 461 7.79 -24.77 -14.78
N THR A 462 6.63 -25.42 -14.73
CA THR A 462 5.77 -25.68 -15.88
C THR A 462 5.29 -24.37 -16.52
N PHE A 463 4.79 -23.43 -15.70
CA PHE A 463 4.34 -22.13 -16.16
C PHE A 463 5.44 -21.35 -16.91
N PHE A 464 6.65 -21.26 -16.34
CA PHE A 464 7.74 -20.52 -16.96
C PHE A 464 8.34 -21.20 -18.19
N THR A 465 8.36 -22.54 -18.22
CA THR A 465 8.81 -23.31 -19.39
C THR A 465 7.86 -23.08 -20.55
N LEU A 466 6.55 -23.16 -20.30
CA LEU A 466 5.52 -22.88 -21.30
C LEU A 466 5.60 -21.42 -21.74
N LEU A 467 5.68 -20.46 -20.82
CA LEU A 467 5.84 -19.05 -21.15
C LEU A 467 7.06 -18.76 -22.06
N SER A 468 8.16 -19.47 -21.86
CA SER A 468 9.42 -19.24 -22.57
C SER A 468 9.49 -19.92 -23.93
N TRP A 469 8.98 -21.15 -24.05
CA TRP A 469 9.17 -21.99 -25.24
C TRP A 469 7.94 -22.11 -26.13
N LEU A 470 6.75 -21.71 -25.65
CA LEU A 470 5.51 -21.82 -26.42
C LEU A 470 5.56 -21.07 -27.77
N PRO A 471 6.08 -19.83 -27.86
CA PRO A 471 6.19 -19.15 -29.15
C PRO A 471 7.10 -19.89 -30.14
N THR A 472 8.20 -20.45 -29.63
CA THR A 472 9.17 -21.23 -30.42
C THR A 472 8.56 -22.55 -30.90
N PHE A 473 7.78 -23.24 -30.06
CA PHE A 473 7.09 -24.47 -30.44
C PHE A 473 6.15 -24.28 -31.64
N PHE A 474 5.29 -23.25 -31.59
CA PHE A 474 4.36 -22.98 -32.68
C PHE A 474 5.05 -22.53 -33.95
N LYS A 475 6.13 -21.74 -33.84
CA LYS A 475 6.88 -21.29 -35.02
C LYS A 475 7.67 -22.42 -35.68
N ASP A 476 8.27 -23.32 -34.90
CA ASP A 476 8.99 -24.49 -35.41
C ASP A 476 8.04 -25.54 -36.03
N THR A 477 6.87 -25.76 -35.42
CA THR A 477 5.92 -26.81 -35.85
C THR A 477 4.97 -26.31 -36.94
N PHE A 478 4.60 -25.02 -36.91
CA PHE A 478 3.63 -24.39 -37.81
C PHE A 478 4.15 -23.04 -38.33
N PRO A 479 5.14 -23.04 -39.25
CA PRO A 479 5.86 -21.84 -39.68
C PRO A 479 4.98 -20.76 -40.32
N ASP A 480 3.89 -21.16 -40.99
CA ASP A 480 2.93 -20.29 -41.69
C ASP A 480 1.89 -19.63 -40.77
N SER A 481 1.90 -19.96 -39.47
CA SER A 481 0.91 -19.44 -38.52
C SER A 481 1.26 -18.03 -38.01
N LYS A 482 0.22 -17.20 -37.78
CA LYS A 482 0.39 -15.84 -37.27
C LYS A 482 0.73 -15.83 -35.79
N GLY A 483 1.77 -15.08 -35.41
CA GLY A 483 2.30 -14.98 -34.04
C GLY A 483 1.26 -14.64 -32.98
N TRP A 484 0.39 -13.68 -33.26
CA TRP A 484 -0.62 -13.21 -32.31
C TRP A 484 -1.63 -14.29 -31.93
N MET A 485 -1.91 -15.28 -32.80
CA MET A 485 -2.94 -16.29 -32.53
C MET A 485 -2.53 -17.19 -31.37
N PHE A 486 -1.32 -17.76 -31.42
CA PHE A 486 -0.86 -18.66 -30.36
C PHE A 486 -0.32 -17.93 -29.13
N ASN A 487 0.02 -16.64 -29.24
CA ASN A 487 0.46 -15.82 -28.11
C ASN A 487 -0.69 -15.11 -27.37
N VAL A 488 -1.90 -15.02 -27.92
CA VAL A 488 -3.05 -14.38 -27.26
C VAL A 488 -4.07 -15.40 -26.76
N ILE A 489 -4.44 -16.37 -27.61
CA ILE A 489 -5.56 -17.28 -27.34
C ILE A 489 -5.38 -18.08 -26.03
N PRO A 490 -4.21 -18.71 -25.76
CA PRO A 490 -4.04 -19.48 -24.53
C PRO A 490 -4.18 -18.65 -23.26
N TRP A 491 -3.66 -17.43 -23.27
CA TRP A 491 -3.71 -16.50 -22.14
C TRP A 491 -5.09 -15.88 -21.95
N PHE A 492 -5.80 -15.63 -23.05
CA PHE A 492 -7.19 -15.18 -23.00
C PHE A 492 -8.10 -16.24 -22.37
N VAL A 493 -7.92 -17.52 -22.72
CA VAL A 493 -8.67 -18.65 -22.14
C VAL A 493 -8.30 -18.88 -20.67
N ALA A 494 -7.07 -18.55 -20.25
CA ALA A 494 -6.67 -18.69 -18.86
C ALA A 494 -7.48 -17.79 -17.89
N ILE A 495 -7.90 -16.60 -18.32
CA ILE A 495 -8.66 -15.65 -17.47
C ILE A 495 -10.00 -16.25 -16.98
N PRO A 496 -10.94 -16.68 -17.84
CA PRO A 496 -12.20 -17.25 -17.38
C PRO A 496 -12.02 -18.55 -16.60
N PHE A 497 -11.02 -19.38 -16.95
CA PHE A 497 -10.69 -20.57 -16.16
C PHE A 497 -10.22 -20.22 -14.75
N SER A 498 -9.46 -19.14 -14.58
CA SER A 498 -9.00 -18.70 -13.26
C SER A 498 -10.18 -18.28 -12.37
N LEU A 499 -11.13 -17.52 -12.92
CA LEU A 499 -12.36 -17.12 -12.21
C LEU A 499 -13.22 -18.34 -11.88
N PHE A 500 -13.42 -19.23 -12.85
CA PHE A 500 -14.18 -20.46 -12.66
C PHE A 500 -13.56 -21.34 -11.57
N SER A 501 -12.23 -21.43 -11.50
CA SER A 501 -11.53 -22.21 -10.46
C SER A 501 -11.80 -21.66 -9.04
N GLY A 502 -11.86 -20.34 -8.89
CA GLY A 502 -12.18 -19.69 -7.61
C GLY A 502 -13.63 -19.95 -7.21
N CYS A 503 -14.58 -19.65 -8.10
CA CYS A 503 -16.00 -19.91 -7.86
C CYS A 503 -16.29 -21.39 -7.55
N LEU A 504 -15.64 -22.32 -8.25
CA LEU A 504 -15.79 -23.75 -8.01
C LEU A 504 -15.24 -24.15 -6.64
N SER A 505 -14.07 -23.65 -6.25
CA SER A 505 -13.50 -23.88 -4.93
C SER A 505 -14.44 -23.38 -3.82
N ASP A 506 -14.94 -22.15 -3.94
CA ASP A 506 -15.81 -21.54 -2.94
C ASP A 506 -17.19 -22.22 -2.88
N HIS A 507 -17.72 -22.66 -4.02
CA HIS A 507 -18.97 -23.41 -4.08
C HIS A 507 -18.84 -24.78 -3.39
N LEU A 508 -17.75 -25.51 -3.62
CA LEU A 508 -17.53 -26.80 -2.95
C LEU A 508 -17.31 -26.63 -1.44
N ILE A 509 -16.60 -25.58 -1.03
CA ILE A 509 -16.43 -25.29 0.40
C ILE A 509 -17.76 -24.89 1.05
N SER A 510 -18.60 -24.08 0.37
CA SER A 510 -19.91 -23.68 0.90
C SER A 510 -20.92 -24.83 0.99
N GLN A 511 -20.76 -25.88 0.18
CA GLN A 511 -21.52 -27.14 0.31
C GLN A 511 -21.05 -28.03 1.47
N GLY A 512 -20.01 -27.65 2.21
CA GLY A 512 -19.52 -28.37 3.39
C GLY A 512 -18.48 -29.45 3.09
N TYR A 513 -17.88 -29.46 1.90
CA TYR A 513 -16.74 -30.35 1.63
C TYR A 513 -15.49 -29.89 2.41
N ASP A 514 -14.69 -30.86 2.87
CA ASP A 514 -13.44 -30.60 3.58
C ASP A 514 -12.45 -29.79 2.73
N THR A 515 -11.86 -28.74 3.33
CA THR A 515 -11.00 -27.79 2.61
C THR A 515 -9.80 -28.48 1.99
N ALA A 516 -9.16 -29.44 2.69
CA ALA A 516 -8.02 -30.18 2.15
C ALA A 516 -8.41 -30.99 0.91
N SER A 517 -9.60 -31.59 0.91
CA SER A 517 -10.12 -32.36 -0.21
C SER A 517 -10.42 -31.47 -1.43
N VAL A 518 -11.01 -30.28 -1.21
CA VAL A 518 -11.24 -29.30 -2.29
C VAL A 518 -9.92 -28.81 -2.88
N ARG A 519 -8.93 -28.46 -2.05
CA ARG A 519 -7.60 -28.01 -2.51
C ARG A 519 -6.89 -29.11 -3.32
N LYS A 520 -6.97 -30.38 -2.88
CA LYS A 520 -6.43 -31.54 -3.62
C LYS A 520 -7.11 -31.73 -4.97
N LEU A 521 -8.43 -31.57 -5.03
CA LEU A 521 -9.20 -31.63 -6.28
C LEU A 521 -8.77 -30.53 -7.26
N MET A 522 -8.63 -29.29 -6.79
CA MET A 522 -8.16 -28.18 -7.62
C MET A 522 -6.76 -28.46 -8.19
N GLN A 523 -5.85 -29.02 -7.38
CA GLN A 523 -4.52 -29.38 -7.84
C GLN A 523 -4.51 -30.55 -8.83
N PHE A 524 -5.42 -31.50 -8.68
CA PHE A 524 -5.61 -32.60 -9.63
C PHE A 524 -6.01 -32.09 -11.02
N PHE A 525 -6.95 -31.15 -11.09
CA PHE A 525 -7.28 -30.48 -12.36
C PHE A 525 -6.07 -29.71 -12.92
N SER A 526 -5.32 -29.04 -12.04
CA SER A 526 -4.22 -28.18 -12.46
C SER A 526 -3.02 -28.93 -13.02
N MET A 527 -2.56 -29.99 -12.37
CA MET A 527 -1.34 -30.70 -12.78
C MET A 527 -1.65 -32.03 -13.46
N GLY A 528 -2.71 -32.72 -13.05
CA GLY A 528 -3.09 -34.03 -13.59
C GLY A 528 -3.75 -33.89 -14.95
N VAL A 529 -4.89 -33.20 -15.01
CA VAL A 529 -5.64 -33.03 -16.25
C VAL A 529 -4.85 -32.20 -17.26
N SER A 530 -4.17 -31.14 -16.81
CA SER A 530 -3.25 -30.37 -17.67
C SER A 530 -2.14 -31.23 -18.26
N GLY A 531 -1.54 -32.14 -17.48
CA GLY A 531 -0.53 -33.08 -17.96
C GLY A 531 -1.03 -34.06 -19.03
N VAL A 532 -2.30 -34.48 -18.98
CA VAL A 532 -2.91 -35.29 -20.05
C VAL A 532 -2.98 -34.49 -21.36
N PHE A 533 -3.41 -33.24 -21.31
CA PHE A 533 -3.41 -32.37 -22.49
C PHE A 533 -1.98 -32.08 -23.02
N THR A 534 -1.00 -31.97 -22.12
CA THR A 534 0.43 -31.87 -22.50
C THR A 534 0.90 -33.11 -23.26
N LEU A 535 0.53 -34.33 -22.83
CA LEU A 535 0.87 -35.57 -23.55
C LEU A 535 0.14 -35.69 -24.89
N CYS A 536 -1.12 -35.25 -24.98
CA CYS A 536 -1.86 -35.22 -26.23
C CYS A 536 -1.17 -34.34 -27.30
N LEU A 537 -0.42 -33.32 -26.86
CA LEU A 537 0.36 -32.45 -27.75
C LEU A 537 1.53 -33.19 -28.43
N CYS A 538 2.01 -34.29 -27.85
CA CYS A 538 3.03 -35.15 -28.48
C CYS A 538 2.50 -35.91 -29.71
N GLY A 539 1.18 -36.13 -29.81
CA GLY A 539 0.55 -36.90 -30.88
C GLY A 539 -0.17 -36.06 -31.94
N THR A 540 -0.22 -34.72 -31.79
CA THR A 540 -1.03 -33.85 -32.66
C THR A 540 -0.44 -33.55 -34.02
N THR A 541 -1.30 -33.51 -35.04
CA THR A 541 -0.96 -33.28 -36.46
C THR A 541 -1.50 -31.97 -37.05
N THR A 542 -2.38 -31.22 -36.36
CA THR A 542 -3.03 -30.00 -36.92
C THR A 542 -2.94 -28.78 -36.01
N PHE A 543 -2.81 -27.59 -36.61
CA PHE A 543 -2.64 -26.31 -35.91
C PHE A 543 -3.79 -25.95 -34.94
N PRO A 544 -5.08 -26.04 -35.31
CA PRO A 544 -6.18 -25.68 -34.39
C PRO A 544 -6.25 -26.58 -33.16
N MET A 545 -5.93 -27.87 -33.33
CA MET A 545 -5.93 -28.85 -32.25
C MET A 545 -4.78 -28.58 -31.26
N ALA A 546 -3.60 -28.22 -31.76
CA ALA A 546 -2.47 -27.81 -30.92
C ALA A 546 -2.79 -26.55 -30.10
N VAL A 547 -3.41 -25.52 -30.72
CA VAL A 547 -3.84 -24.30 -30.01
C VAL A 547 -4.91 -24.61 -28.97
N ALA A 548 -5.88 -25.48 -29.27
CA ALA A 548 -6.91 -25.89 -28.32
C ALA A 548 -6.33 -26.61 -27.10
N PHE A 549 -5.42 -27.55 -27.30
CA PHE A 549 -4.75 -28.26 -26.20
C PHE A 549 -3.87 -27.37 -25.35
N VAL A 550 -3.11 -26.47 -25.97
CA VAL A 550 -2.31 -25.47 -25.22
C VAL A 550 -3.22 -24.54 -24.42
N SER A 551 -4.34 -24.11 -24.99
CA SER A 551 -5.29 -23.22 -24.31
C SER A 551 -5.97 -23.92 -23.12
N ALA A 552 -6.37 -25.18 -23.29
CA ALA A 552 -6.91 -26.00 -22.21
C ALA A 552 -5.86 -26.24 -21.10
N MET A 553 -4.61 -26.53 -21.49
CA MET A 553 -3.49 -26.70 -20.57
C MET A 553 -3.24 -25.42 -19.75
N MET A 554 -3.23 -24.25 -20.39
CA MET A 554 -3.04 -22.95 -19.71
C MET A 554 -4.24 -22.53 -18.86
N GLY A 555 -5.46 -22.86 -19.28
CA GLY A 555 -6.64 -22.69 -18.45
C GLY A 555 -6.55 -23.52 -17.17
N LEU A 556 -6.23 -24.80 -17.29
CA LEU A 556 -6.15 -25.71 -16.14
C LEU A 556 -4.99 -25.37 -15.18
N THR A 557 -3.85 -24.89 -15.66
CA THR A 557 -2.75 -24.48 -14.77
C THR A 557 -3.15 -23.36 -13.79
N THR A 558 -4.15 -22.53 -14.13
CA THR A 558 -4.65 -21.47 -13.22
C THR A 558 -5.32 -22.02 -11.96
N PHE A 559 -5.84 -23.25 -11.98
CA PHE A 559 -6.45 -23.89 -10.82
C PHE A 559 -5.46 -24.08 -9.66
N SER A 560 -4.15 -24.10 -9.93
CA SER A 560 -3.12 -24.17 -8.90
C SER A 560 -3.11 -22.94 -7.99
N HIS A 561 -3.69 -21.80 -8.42
CA HIS A 561 -3.85 -20.63 -7.55
C HIS A 561 -4.86 -20.93 -6.43
N SER A 562 -6.03 -21.46 -6.79
CA SER A 562 -7.08 -21.89 -5.85
C SER A 562 -6.72 -23.16 -5.06
N GLY A 563 -5.73 -23.92 -5.52
CA GLY A 563 -5.14 -25.07 -4.81
C GLY A 563 -4.02 -24.65 -3.85
N VAL A 564 -2.79 -24.53 -4.39
CA VAL A 564 -1.55 -24.39 -3.61
C VAL A 564 -1.38 -22.99 -3.00
N SER A 565 -1.69 -21.93 -3.75
CA SER A 565 -1.41 -20.55 -3.29
C SER A 565 -2.25 -20.15 -2.09
N VAL A 566 -3.51 -20.57 -2.04
CA VAL A 566 -4.41 -20.31 -0.89
C VAL A 566 -4.10 -21.27 0.27
N ASN A 567 -3.68 -22.50 0.00
CA ASN A 567 -3.36 -23.49 1.05
C ASN A 567 -2.26 -22.99 2.02
N VAL A 568 -1.33 -22.14 1.56
CA VAL A 568 -0.31 -21.51 2.44
C VAL A 568 -0.97 -20.68 3.55
N GLN A 569 -2.07 -20.01 3.24
CA GLN A 569 -2.83 -19.20 4.19
C GLN A 569 -3.60 -20.09 5.17
N ASP A 570 -4.10 -21.24 4.70
CA ASP A 570 -4.80 -22.24 5.52
C ASP A 570 -3.83 -22.95 6.51
N LEU A 571 -2.62 -23.30 6.07
CA LEU A 571 -1.62 -23.98 6.92
C LEU A 571 -1.03 -23.07 8.01
N ALA A 572 -0.65 -21.85 7.67
CA ALA A 572 0.15 -20.98 8.53
C ALA A 572 -0.28 -19.51 8.45
N PRO A 573 -1.51 -19.16 8.87
CA PRO A 573 -2.05 -17.81 8.76
C PRO A 573 -1.21 -16.76 9.50
N SER A 574 -0.55 -17.14 10.60
CA SER A 574 0.34 -16.24 11.37
C SER A 574 1.57 -15.75 10.57
N CYS A 575 1.99 -16.48 9.55
CA CYS A 575 3.18 -16.17 8.74
C CYS A 575 2.99 -16.40 7.24
N ALA A 576 1.74 -16.38 6.75
CA ALA A 576 1.40 -16.78 5.39
C ALA A 576 2.15 -15.96 4.32
N GLY A 577 2.32 -14.66 4.53
CA GLY A 577 3.05 -13.78 3.59
C GLY A 577 4.54 -14.14 3.49
N ALA A 578 5.21 -14.39 4.61
CA ALA A 578 6.61 -14.79 4.61
C ALA A 578 6.81 -16.19 4.05
N LEU A 579 5.89 -17.12 4.34
CA LEU A 579 5.92 -18.48 3.79
C LEU A 579 5.63 -18.48 2.28
N PHE A 580 4.70 -17.65 1.80
CA PHE A 580 4.45 -17.45 0.37
C PHE A 580 5.67 -16.82 -0.34
N GLY A 581 6.34 -15.87 0.32
CA GLY A 581 7.61 -15.30 -0.14
C GLY A 581 8.70 -16.36 -0.30
N VAL A 582 8.90 -17.21 0.72
CA VAL A 582 9.83 -18.34 0.63
C VAL A 582 9.40 -19.34 -0.44
N MET A 583 8.11 -19.64 -0.58
CA MET A 583 7.59 -20.54 -1.61
C MET A 583 7.88 -20.00 -3.02
N ASN A 584 7.67 -18.71 -3.28
CA ASN A 584 7.98 -18.06 -4.55
C ASN A 584 9.51 -17.96 -4.77
N THR A 585 10.27 -17.73 -3.70
CA THR A 585 11.74 -17.75 -3.74
C THR A 585 12.26 -19.14 -4.00
N CYS A 586 11.69 -20.22 -3.43
CA CYS A 586 12.06 -21.60 -3.71
C CYS A 586 11.59 -22.05 -5.10
N GLY A 587 10.44 -21.55 -5.56
CA GLY A 587 9.97 -21.71 -6.94
C GLY A 587 10.94 -21.10 -7.97
N ALA A 588 11.62 -20.02 -7.59
CA ALA A 588 12.71 -19.43 -8.36
C ALA A 588 14.06 -20.13 -8.08
N PHE A 589 14.40 -20.36 -6.81
CA PHE A 589 15.70 -20.80 -6.30
C PHE A 589 15.72 -22.29 -6.02
N THR A 590 16.50 -22.98 -6.84
CA THR A 590 16.89 -24.37 -6.67
C THR A 590 18.05 -24.48 -5.66
N VAL A 591 17.77 -24.57 -4.36
CA VAL A 591 18.68 -25.21 -3.38
C VAL A 591 17.87 -25.81 -2.23
N CYS A 592 17.77 -27.14 -2.17
CA CYS A 592 18.57 -27.98 -1.28
C CYS A 592 18.18 -29.46 -1.47
N ASP A 593 19.19 -30.32 -1.53
CA ASP A 593 19.21 -31.78 -1.55
C ASP A 593 18.40 -32.54 -2.64
N CYS A 594 19.17 -33.27 -3.46
CA CYS A 594 18.92 -34.34 -4.43
C CYS A 594 17.60 -34.50 -5.25
N VAL A 595 16.48 -33.83 -4.95
CA VAL A 595 15.17 -34.09 -5.59
C VAL A 595 14.52 -32.85 -6.25
N CYS A 596 15.00 -31.62 -5.98
CA CYS A 596 14.30 -30.39 -6.42
C CYS A 596 15.07 -29.52 -7.44
N ARG A 597 15.66 -30.13 -8.48
CA ARG A 597 16.43 -29.43 -9.56
C ARG A 597 15.56 -28.97 -10.76
N VAL A 598 14.48 -28.21 -10.55
CA VAL A 598 13.44 -28.11 -11.60
C VAL A 598 13.27 -26.71 -12.21
N GLY A 599 13.07 -25.61 -11.48
CA GLY A 599 12.66 -24.32 -12.09
C GLY A 599 13.60 -23.69 -13.14
N VAL A 600 14.78 -23.24 -12.72
CA VAL A 600 15.77 -22.55 -13.59
C VAL A 600 16.42 -23.53 -14.58
N ILE A 601 16.55 -24.77 -14.15
CA ILE A 601 17.15 -25.84 -14.95
C ILE A 601 16.19 -26.28 -16.06
N MET A 602 14.87 -26.25 -15.87
CA MET A 602 13.91 -26.70 -16.88
C MET A 602 13.93 -25.88 -18.16
N VAL A 603 14.03 -24.55 -18.10
CA VAL A 603 14.05 -23.71 -19.32
C VAL A 603 15.34 -23.96 -20.12
N TYR A 604 16.48 -24.02 -19.44
CA TYR A 604 17.78 -24.33 -20.07
C TYR A 604 17.83 -25.78 -20.59
N PHE A 605 17.40 -26.73 -19.77
CA PHE A 605 17.41 -28.15 -20.08
C PHE A 605 16.44 -28.50 -21.21
N SER A 606 15.29 -27.82 -21.30
CA SER A 606 14.37 -27.95 -22.43
C SER A 606 15.05 -27.55 -23.74
N GLY A 607 15.81 -26.45 -23.76
CA GLY A 607 16.58 -26.04 -24.94
C GLY A 607 17.65 -27.06 -25.34
N TYR A 608 18.37 -27.61 -24.37
CA TYR A 608 19.33 -28.69 -24.59
C TYR A 608 18.66 -29.98 -25.11
N LEU A 609 17.51 -30.33 -24.55
CA LEU A 609 16.76 -31.53 -24.90
C LEU A 609 16.21 -31.44 -26.33
N ILE A 610 15.69 -30.27 -26.74
CA ILE A 610 15.22 -30.02 -28.11
C ILE A 610 16.38 -30.21 -29.10
N GLU A 611 17.56 -29.70 -28.79
CA GLU A 611 18.74 -29.83 -29.65
C GLU A 611 19.27 -31.26 -29.73
N ALA A 612 19.25 -31.99 -28.60
CA ALA A 612 19.73 -33.37 -28.54
C ALA A 612 18.75 -34.38 -29.16
N THR A 613 17.44 -34.20 -28.98
CA THR A 613 16.42 -35.16 -29.45
C THR A 613 15.75 -34.76 -30.76
N GLY A 614 15.87 -33.51 -31.19
CA GLY A 614 15.24 -32.99 -32.41
C GLY A 614 13.70 -33.03 -32.40
N SER A 615 13.08 -33.23 -31.24
CA SER A 615 11.63 -33.44 -31.09
C SER A 615 11.11 -32.73 -29.85
N TRP A 616 9.96 -32.05 -30.00
CA TRP A 616 9.26 -31.37 -28.91
C TRP A 616 8.57 -32.32 -27.92
N ALA A 617 8.36 -33.58 -28.32
CA ALA A 617 7.73 -34.58 -27.46
C ALA A 617 8.53 -34.85 -26.17
N SER A 618 9.85 -34.72 -26.22
CA SER A 618 10.73 -34.91 -25.06
C SER A 618 10.49 -33.83 -24.00
N VAL A 619 10.28 -32.57 -24.42
CA VAL A 619 9.99 -31.44 -23.53
C VAL A 619 8.62 -31.58 -22.89
N PHE A 620 7.59 -31.93 -23.66
CA PHE A 620 6.24 -32.13 -23.12
C PHE A 620 6.16 -33.33 -22.18
N THR A 621 6.89 -34.41 -22.47
CA THR A 621 7.02 -35.55 -21.56
C THR A 621 7.69 -35.13 -20.25
N LEU A 622 8.75 -34.32 -20.32
CA LEU A 622 9.44 -33.79 -19.15
C LEU A 622 8.52 -32.91 -18.29
N ILE A 623 7.76 -31.99 -18.90
CA ILE A 623 6.76 -31.16 -18.22
C ILE A 623 5.73 -32.04 -17.52
N THR A 624 5.26 -33.10 -18.19
CA THR A 624 4.29 -34.04 -17.62
C THR A 624 4.86 -34.78 -16.41
N MET A 625 6.11 -35.26 -16.49
CA MET A 625 6.77 -35.94 -15.37
C MET A 625 6.93 -35.02 -14.15
N VAL A 626 7.31 -33.75 -14.37
CA VAL A 626 7.39 -32.75 -13.30
C VAL A 626 6.01 -32.48 -12.70
N ASN A 627 4.96 -32.36 -13.52
CA ASN A 627 3.59 -32.16 -13.04
C ASN A 627 3.08 -33.35 -12.22
N LEU A 628 3.33 -34.58 -12.66
CA LEU A 628 2.95 -35.80 -11.95
C LEU A 628 3.69 -35.94 -10.61
N MET A 629 4.98 -35.58 -10.58
CA MET A 629 5.76 -35.56 -9.34
C MET A 629 5.21 -34.54 -8.32
N GLY A 630 4.90 -33.33 -8.78
CA GLY A 630 4.31 -32.28 -7.94
C GLY A 630 2.90 -32.67 -7.45
N LEU A 631 2.09 -33.28 -8.30
CA LEU A 631 0.76 -33.78 -7.95
C LEU A 631 0.81 -34.92 -6.94
N GLY A 632 1.68 -35.92 -7.17
CA GLY A 632 1.85 -37.06 -6.27
C GLY A 632 2.27 -36.62 -4.88
N THR A 633 3.22 -35.68 -4.80
CA THR A 633 3.66 -35.10 -3.53
C THR A 633 2.50 -34.36 -2.82
N PHE A 634 1.70 -33.60 -3.57
CA PHE A 634 0.57 -32.87 -3.01
C PHE A 634 -0.53 -33.80 -2.49
N LEU A 635 -0.93 -34.80 -3.27
CA LEU A 635 -2.02 -35.70 -2.88
C LEU A 635 -1.68 -36.51 -1.62
N VAL A 636 -0.42 -36.96 -1.50
CA VAL A 636 0.06 -37.79 -0.38
C VAL A 636 0.25 -36.97 0.89
N PHE A 637 0.87 -35.79 0.80
CA PHE A 637 1.34 -35.06 1.99
C PHE A 637 0.61 -33.75 2.29
N ALA A 638 -0.21 -33.22 1.37
CA ALA A 638 -0.93 -31.98 1.64
C ALA A 638 -2.08 -32.21 2.64
N GLU A 639 -2.13 -31.31 3.62
CA GLU A 639 -3.22 -31.15 4.57
C GLU A 639 -3.55 -29.66 4.67
N ALA A 640 -4.80 -29.32 4.95
CA ALA A 640 -5.23 -27.93 5.19
C ALA A 640 -5.37 -27.63 6.70
N ARG A 641 -4.75 -28.45 7.56
CA ARG A 641 -4.76 -28.24 9.01
C ARG A 641 -3.76 -27.18 9.41
N ARG A 642 -4.15 -26.34 10.36
CA ARG A 642 -3.36 -25.24 10.86
C ARG A 642 -2.15 -25.77 11.67
N VAL A 643 -0.93 -25.42 11.27
CA VAL A 643 0.33 -25.99 11.80
C VAL A 643 1.08 -25.03 12.75
N ASP A 644 0.66 -23.77 12.84
CA ASP A 644 1.33 -22.71 13.60
C ASP A 644 1.05 -22.73 15.13
N ILE A 645 0.00 -23.42 15.60
CA ILE A 645 -0.47 -23.39 17.00
C ILE A 645 -0.12 -24.64 17.83
N GLU A 646 0.56 -25.68 17.30
CA GLU A 646 0.96 -26.86 18.11
C GLU A 646 2.13 -26.60 19.08
N ALA A 647 2.00 -25.56 19.90
CA ALA A 647 2.67 -25.35 21.16
C ALA A 647 1.66 -25.44 22.31
N THR A 648 0.87 -26.52 22.40
CA THR A 648 0.33 -27.09 23.65
C THR A 648 -0.46 -28.36 23.33
N LYS A 649 0.21 -29.52 23.36
CA LYS A 649 -0.50 -30.79 23.54
C LYS A 649 -1.07 -30.80 24.96
N GLY A 650 -2.39 -30.65 25.05
CA GLY A 650 -3.16 -30.81 26.28
C GLY A 650 -4.65 -30.66 26.00
N HIS A 651 -5.29 -31.79 25.69
CA HIS A 651 -6.73 -32.04 25.59
C HIS A 651 -7.45 -31.66 24.27
N HIS A 652 -7.84 -32.74 23.58
CA HIS A 652 -8.85 -32.75 22.53
C HIS A 652 -10.18 -32.18 23.05
N HIS A 653 -10.70 -31.16 22.37
CA HIS A 653 -12.13 -31.02 22.18
C HIS A 653 -12.41 -30.84 20.69
N SER A 654 -12.97 -31.89 20.11
CA SER A 654 -13.68 -31.88 18.84
C SER A 654 -14.86 -30.92 18.93
N VAL A 655 -14.75 -29.76 18.27
CA VAL A 655 -15.91 -28.93 17.95
C VAL A 655 -16.45 -29.44 16.63
N HIS A 656 -17.55 -30.20 16.72
CA HIS A 656 -18.49 -30.34 15.63
C HIS A 656 -19.12 -28.96 15.37
N LEU A 657 -19.03 -28.50 14.11
CA LEU A 657 -20.00 -27.55 13.54
C LEU A 657 -21.17 -28.37 12.99
#